data_AF-A0A6L4WPZ5-F1
#
_entry.id   AF-A0A6L4WPZ5-F1
#
_cell.length_a   1.000
_cell.length_b   1.000
_cell.length_c   1.000
_cell.angle_alpha   90.00
_cell.angle_beta   90.00
_cell.angle_gamma   90.00
#
_symmetry.space_group_name_H-M   'P 1'
#
loop_
_entity.id
_entity.type
_entity.pdbx_description
1 polymer ?
#
loop_
_entity_poly.entity_id
_entity_poly.type
_entity_poly.pdbx_seq_one_letter_code
_entity_poly.pdbx_strand_id
1 'polypeptide(L)'
;MLVKDNDELDKLTNYLNKELNSYLKENLMTENEINRLTDMLCKNYEREAKIEYSDLEKLRIESLEYFNENGNQEGHTLQPLAKKWKELDNQYHNFINTEETIRIGSEIFKRSNIEKEKLTEIPTDKILDFYEQLIKAEKKVIENDIRLYIQRNMYLFKNISPTRAEMQNEKDRVETTLESFLELVRENPLQNYLNLVKKHVKNANFESDTSFANSKDYILGLFNQMKQEQELSVLNEAENLERLAEVYIKDVLNKKGKPATNHTRNIKYFTDYMKGNGKKHQPKKLSELTSEDIIEFQNLLVNIIIRTRRHQGMSLFELVSQRIIENSRLMKPSNMNGIEYPIKGFYKHLCKAYKNLDGDSDLIDYLDAQTKLELLREDDNEVDYGVRGIEVPEMTRFANIIYKDANTIEKMLNESPQNFYTFLLGLVFGVRIREGLQLKIRNLKVQEKDGQKYYYFYLDENDNDTRLKTSNSHRNLPIPNVLIRLGILTFIDRRRELGYETLFNYKFNKKSQEITGALNIFYQRAFQKCFGELACNEANIELLRQRVKDGEEAYEFIQYRSFRKNFVNVIDRQKIGGNYHTITNIKKLIGHSDSSATEYYYERIEPFVGYQILNSFDYFFHYPFLERLEEDIKEVFNDDIKYELDWVTQKNDEEWKIKSKIKKNKGKTIIKDKN
;
A
#
# COMPACT_ATOMS: atom_id res chain seq x y z
N MET A 1 69.79 -0.37 -57.53
CA MET A 1 70.05 -1.63 -56.79
C MET A 1 68.79 -1.98 -56.02
N LEU A 2 67.87 -2.64 -56.71
CA LEU A 2 66.89 -3.51 -56.08
C LEU A 2 67.64 -4.73 -55.54
N VAL A 3 67.06 -5.35 -54.51
CA VAL A 3 67.44 -6.64 -53.94
C VAL A 3 68.66 -6.58 -53.02
N LYS A 4 68.37 -6.29 -51.75
CA LYS A 4 69.05 -6.68 -50.51
C LYS A 4 68.49 -5.70 -49.49
N ASP A 5 67.42 -6.02 -48.79
CA ASP A 5 67.51 -7.12 -47.86
C ASP A 5 66.14 -7.62 -47.41
N ASN A 6 65.23 -7.93 -48.35
CA ASN A 6 64.05 -8.72 -47.98
C ASN A 6 64.46 -10.05 -47.32
N ASP A 7 65.62 -10.59 -47.67
CA ASP A 7 66.15 -11.82 -47.07
C ASP A 7 66.68 -11.57 -45.64
N GLU A 8 67.33 -10.45 -45.34
CA GLU A 8 67.63 -10.07 -43.94
C GLU A 8 66.38 -9.61 -43.18
N LEU A 9 65.42 -8.96 -43.82
CA LEU A 9 64.15 -8.56 -43.21
C LEU A 9 63.32 -9.80 -42.86
N ASP A 10 63.24 -10.78 -43.77
CA ASP A 10 62.60 -12.07 -43.54
C ASP A 10 63.38 -12.89 -42.52
N LYS A 11 64.72 -12.83 -42.50
CA LYS A 11 65.53 -13.44 -41.42
C LYS A 11 65.31 -12.74 -40.08
N LEU A 12 65.18 -11.42 -40.04
CA LEU A 12 64.92 -10.63 -38.84
C LEU A 12 63.50 -10.85 -38.35
N THR A 13 62.51 -10.89 -39.23
CA THR A 13 61.11 -11.22 -38.92
C THR A 13 60.97 -12.67 -38.48
N ASN A 14 61.66 -13.61 -39.12
CA ASN A 14 61.70 -14.99 -38.66
C ASN A 14 62.46 -15.14 -37.34
N TYR A 15 63.56 -14.41 -37.14
CA TYR A 15 64.30 -14.38 -35.88
C TYR A 15 63.46 -13.78 -34.76
N LEU A 16 62.81 -12.64 -34.99
CA LEU A 16 61.88 -12.00 -34.04
C LEU A 16 60.67 -12.88 -33.79
N ASN A 17 60.09 -13.54 -34.79
CA ASN A 17 59.00 -14.49 -34.57
C ASN A 17 59.48 -15.75 -33.83
N LYS A 18 60.74 -16.17 -34.01
CA LYS A 18 61.32 -17.33 -33.34
C LYS A 18 61.72 -17.00 -31.90
N GLU A 19 62.28 -15.82 -31.66
CA GLU A 19 62.52 -15.21 -30.34
C GLU A 19 61.20 -14.94 -29.63
N LEU A 20 60.19 -14.35 -30.28
CA LEU A 20 58.87 -14.13 -29.70
C LEU A 20 58.19 -15.46 -29.40
N ASN A 21 58.29 -16.46 -30.29
CA ASN A 21 57.80 -17.81 -30.00
C ASN A 21 58.62 -18.51 -28.91
N SER A 22 59.93 -18.26 -28.80
CA SER A 22 60.77 -18.80 -27.74
C SER A 22 60.45 -18.13 -26.41
N TYR A 23 60.25 -16.81 -26.41
CA TYR A 23 59.87 -15.99 -25.28
C TYR A 23 58.43 -16.26 -24.81
N LEU A 24 57.51 -16.51 -25.74
CA LEU A 24 56.16 -17.00 -25.46
C LEU A 24 56.21 -18.46 -24.98
N LYS A 25 57.09 -19.32 -25.51
CA LYS A 25 57.30 -20.69 -25.00
C LYS A 25 58.00 -20.76 -23.64
N GLU A 26 58.89 -19.81 -23.35
CA GLU A 26 59.63 -19.69 -22.10
C GLU A 26 58.83 -18.95 -21.02
N ASN A 27 57.81 -18.16 -21.39
CA ASN A 27 56.87 -17.50 -20.46
C ASN A 27 55.44 -18.08 -20.49
N LEU A 28 55.22 -19.23 -21.14
CA LEU A 28 53.97 -19.97 -20.99
C LEU A 28 53.95 -20.55 -19.58
N MET A 29 53.02 -20.09 -18.76
CA MET A 29 52.75 -20.70 -17.46
C MET A 29 52.61 -22.21 -17.64
N THR A 30 53.35 -22.97 -16.85
CA THR A 30 53.18 -24.41 -16.77
C THR A 30 51.73 -24.76 -16.40
N GLU A 31 51.26 -25.96 -16.74
CA GLU A 31 49.90 -26.39 -16.35
C GLU A 31 49.66 -26.27 -14.83
N ASN A 32 50.70 -26.48 -14.02
CA ASN A 32 50.67 -26.24 -12.58
C ASN A 32 50.52 -24.75 -12.21
N GLU A 33 51.15 -23.85 -12.93
CA GLU A 33 51.03 -22.40 -12.72
C GLU A 33 49.66 -21.88 -13.18
N ILE A 34 49.12 -22.39 -14.30
CA ILE A 34 47.75 -22.07 -14.78
C ILE A 34 46.71 -22.55 -13.77
N ASN A 35 46.87 -23.77 -13.24
CA ASN A 35 45.98 -24.32 -12.21
C ASN A 35 46.07 -23.51 -10.91
N ARG A 36 47.28 -23.09 -10.51
CA ARG A 36 47.47 -22.21 -9.34
C ARG A 36 46.88 -20.82 -9.55
N LEU A 37 47.04 -20.24 -10.72
CA LEU A 37 46.45 -18.94 -11.07
C LEU A 37 44.92 -19.03 -11.03
N THR A 38 44.34 -20.02 -11.71
CA THR A 38 42.90 -20.28 -11.72
C THR A 38 42.34 -20.47 -10.30
N ASP A 39 43.00 -21.31 -9.50
CA ASP A 39 42.61 -21.55 -8.10
C ASP A 39 42.73 -20.28 -7.25
N MET A 40 43.80 -19.50 -7.40
CA MET A 40 44.01 -18.24 -6.69
C MET A 40 42.93 -17.21 -7.05
N LEU A 41 42.63 -17.02 -8.34
CA LEU A 41 41.61 -16.08 -8.81
C LEU A 41 40.22 -16.47 -8.27
N CYS A 42 39.86 -17.75 -8.39
CA CYS A 42 38.56 -18.25 -7.93
C CYS A 42 38.43 -18.21 -6.40
N LYS A 43 39.50 -18.50 -5.64
CA LYS A 43 39.50 -18.39 -4.17
C LYS A 43 39.45 -16.95 -3.68
N ASN A 44 40.14 -16.03 -4.36
CA ASN A 44 40.05 -14.61 -4.04
C ASN A 44 38.66 -14.07 -4.31
N TYR A 45 38.07 -14.41 -5.47
CA TYR A 45 36.67 -14.13 -5.76
C TYR A 45 35.75 -14.71 -4.68
N GLU A 46 35.86 -16.00 -4.35
CA GLU A 46 35.05 -16.67 -3.32
C GLU A 46 35.14 -15.94 -1.96
N ARG A 47 36.35 -15.59 -1.53
CA ARG A 47 36.61 -14.93 -0.24
C ARG A 47 36.02 -13.52 -0.19
N GLU A 48 36.20 -12.73 -1.24
CA GLU A 48 35.73 -11.34 -1.28
C GLU A 48 34.22 -11.24 -1.53
N ALA A 49 33.67 -12.12 -2.38
CA ALA A 49 32.24 -12.14 -2.69
C ALA A 49 31.36 -12.60 -1.53
N LYS A 50 31.94 -13.31 -0.54
CA LYS A 50 31.28 -13.70 0.73
C LYS A 50 31.23 -12.57 1.77
N ILE A 51 31.92 -11.45 1.55
CA ILE A 51 31.88 -10.30 2.45
C ILE A 51 30.56 -9.57 2.28
N GLU A 52 29.81 -9.45 3.38
CA GLU A 52 28.56 -8.71 3.41
C GLU A 52 28.78 -7.20 3.20
N TYR A 53 27.85 -6.58 2.49
CA TYR A 53 27.83 -5.19 2.02
C TYR A 53 29.00 -4.82 1.10
N SER A 54 29.63 -5.81 0.45
CA SER A 54 30.66 -5.57 -0.55
C SER A 54 30.06 -5.16 -1.90
N ASP A 55 30.86 -4.47 -2.73
CA ASP A 55 30.46 -4.15 -4.11
C ASP A 55 30.17 -5.42 -4.93
N LEU A 56 30.86 -6.52 -4.64
CA LEU A 56 30.62 -7.83 -5.27
C LEU A 56 29.28 -8.45 -4.86
N GLU A 57 28.87 -8.29 -3.60
CA GLU A 57 27.52 -8.69 -3.18
C GLU A 57 26.47 -7.84 -3.90
N LYS A 58 26.66 -6.52 -3.99
CA LYS A 58 25.72 -5.63 -4.69
C LYS A 58 25.55 -6.01 -6.17
N LEU A 59 26.65 -6.22 -6.89
CA LEU A 59 26.62 -6.65 -8.29
C LEU A 59 25.95 -8.01 -8.47
N ARG A 60 26.15 -8.93 -7.52
CA ARG A 60 25.47 -10.23 -7.50
C ARG A 60 23.98 -10.07 -7.26
N ILE A 61 23.57 -9.27 -6.29
CA ILE A 61 22.16 -8.96 -5.99
C ILE A 61 21.49 -8.41 -7.25
N GLU A 62 22.07 -7.38 -7.87
CA GLU A 62 21.56 -6.78 -9.12
C GLU A 62 21.42 -7.81 -10.24
N SER A 63 22.38 -8.74 -10.38
CA SER A 63 22.31 -9.80 -11.39
C SER A 63 21.22 -10.86 -11.14
N LEU A 64 20.79 -11.00 -9.88
CA LEU A 64 19.74 -11.94 -9.47
C LEU A 64 18.37 -11.27 -9.36
N GLU A 65 18.30 -9.95 -9.57
CA GLU A 65 17.06 -9.21 -9.53
C GLU A 65 16.10 -9.70 -10.61
N TYR A 66 14.91 -10.08 -10.16
CA TYR A 66 13.77 -10.23 -11.03
C TYR A 66 12.59 -9.46 -10.44
N PHE A 67 11.67 -9.08 -11.32
CA PHE A 67 10.39 -8.56 -10.91
C PHE A 67 9.48 -9.74 -10.65
N ASN A 68 9.04 -9.91 -9.40
CA ASN A 68 7.95 -10.83 -9.14
C ASN A 68 6.63 -10.27 -9.71
N GLU A 69 5.59 -11.10 -9.75
CA GLU A 69 4.27 -10.79 -10.33
C GLU A 69 3.61 -9.53 -9.74
N ASN A 70 4.09 -9.06 -8.58
CA ASN A 70 3.63 -7.85 -7.90
C ASN A 70 4.47 -6.60 -8.22
N GLY A 71 5.45 -6.69 -9.12
CA GLY A 71 6.35 -5.60 -9.49
C GLY A 71 7.38 -5.24 -8.42
N ASN A 72 7.63 -6.13 -7.44
CA ASN A 72 8.69 -5.93 -6.45
C ASN A 72 10.02 -6.47 -6.99
N GLN A 73 11.09 -5.71 -6.73
CA GLN A 73 12.48 -6.04 -7.06
C GLN A 73 13.06 -6.91 -5.95
N GLU A 74 13.40 -8.17 -6.25
CA GLU A 74 13.92 -9.12 -5.28
C GLU A 74 15.16 -9.85 -5.81
N GLY A 75 16.36 -9.35 -5.48
CA GLY A 75 17.64 -9.98 -5.88
C GLY A 75 18.31 -10.82 -4.79
N HIS A 76 18.03 -10.54 -3.51
CA HIS A 76 18.64 -11.22 -2.34
C HIS A 76 17.60 -11.89 -1.42
N THR A 77 16.52 -12.43 -2.01
CA THR A 77 15.55 -13.27 -1.29
C THR A 77 15.87 -14.75 -1.51
N LEU A 78 15.29 -15.64 -0.70
CA LEU A 78 15.58 -17.07 -0.77
C LEU A 78 15.32 -17.68 -2.16
N GLN A 79 14.31 -17.17 -2.86
CA GLN A 79 13.87 -17.70 -4.14
C GLN A 79 14.89 -17.52 -5.28
N PRO A 80 15.38 -16.29 -5.58
CA PRO A 80 16.42 -16.10 -6.59
C PRO A 80 17.72 -16.82 -6.23
N LEU A 81 18.11 -16.83 -4.95
CA LEU A 81 19.28 -17.57 -4.46
C LEU A 81 19.14 -19.08 -4.72
N ALA A 82 17.98 -19.68 -4.41
CA ALA A 82 17.72 -21.10 -4.64
C ALA A 82 17.64 -21.46 -6.14
N LYS A 83 17.04 -20.58 -6.97
CA LYS A 83 17.04 -20.75 -8.43
C LYS A 83 18.48 -20.74 -8.98
N LYS A 84 19.29 -19.77 -8.56
CA LYS A 84 20.68 -19.66 -9.01
C LYS A 84 21.50 -20.85 -8.51
N TRP A 85 21.33 -21.25 -7.26
CA TRP A 85 21.99 -22.44 -6.73
C TRP A 85 21.63 -23.70 -7.52
N LYS A 86 20.35 -23.90 -7.87
CA LYS A 86 19.92 -25.07 -8.65
C LYS A 86 20.50 -25.08 -10.07
N GLU A 87 20.56 -23.92 -10.72
CA GLU A 87 21.24 -23.76 -12.02
C GLU A 87 22.72 -24.16 -11.91
N LEU A 88 23.41 -23.68 -10.89
CA LEU A 88 24.81 -24.01 -10.63
C LEU A 88 25.01 -25.48 -10.25
N ASP A 89 24.14 -26.07 -9.43
CA ASP A 89 24.20 -27.48 -9.00
C ASP A 89 23.94 -28.43 -10.18
N ASN A 90 22.98 -28.10 -11.06
CA ASN A 90 22.74 -28.86 -12.29
C ASN A 90 23.98 -28.84 -13.21
N GLN A 91 24.59 -27.66 -13.39
CA GLN A 91 25.78 -27.55 -14.24
C GLN A 91 27.01 -28.20 -13.60
N TYR A 92 27.16 -28.09 -12.28
CA TYR A 92 28.23 -28.73 -11.52
C TYR A 92 28.25 -30.26 -11.68
N HIS A 93 27.07 -30.88 -11.81
CA HIS A 93 26.95 -32.32 -12.08
C HIS A 93 26.98 -32.69 -13.58
N ASN A 94 27.03 -31.71 -14.48
CA ASN A 94 26.99 -31.93 -15.93
C ASN A 94 27.89 -30.95 -16.72
N PHE A 95 29.18 -30.87 -16.37
CA PHE A 95 30.14 -30.04 -17.11
C PHE A 95 30.37 -30.47 -18.56
N ILE A 96 29.86 -31.63 -18.97
CA ILE A 96 29.85 -32.09 -20.37
C ILE A 96 29.10 -31.10 -21.27
N ASN A 97 28.13 -30.35 -20.74
CA ASN A 97 27.50 -29.25 -21.46
C ASN A 97 28.41 -28.01 -21.48
N THR A 98 29.40 -28.02 -22.36
CA THR A 98 30.43 -26.97 -22.47
C THR A 98 29.88 -25.60 -22.85
N GLU A 99 28.82 -25.55 -23.67
CA GLU A 99 28.13 -24.29 -24.03
C GLU A 99 27.52 -23.61 -22.79
N GLU A 100 26.86 -24.40 -21.95
CA GLU A 100 26.25 -23.90 -20.72
C GLU A 100 27.29 -23.53 -19.66
N THR A 101 28.40 -24.28 -19.56
CA THR A 101 29.55 -23.92 -18.72
C THR A 101 30.09 -22.54 -19.11
N ILE A 102 30.27 -22.28 -20.41
CA ILE A 102 30.78 -21.00 -20.90
C ILE A 102 29.77 -19.88 -20.63
N ARG A 103 28.47 -20.12 -20.85
CA ARG A 103 27.41 -19.12 -20.60
C ARG A 103 27.40 -18.69 -19.13
N ILE A 104 27.29 -19.65 -18.21
CA ILE A 104 27.21 -19.37 -16.76
C ILE A 104 28.53 -18.77 -16.27
N GLY A 105 29.66 -19.35 -16.66
CA GLY A 105 30.99 -18.84 -16.28
C GLY A 105 31.22 -17.39 -16.74
N SER A 106 30.79 -17.05 -17.96
CA SER A 106 30.88 -15.69 -18.48
C SER A 106 29.98 -14.70 -17.73
N GLU A 107 28.79 -15.11 -17.31
CA GLU A 107 27.90 -14.28 -16.50
C GLU A 107 28.50 -13.96 -15.13
N ILE A 108 29.10 -14.95 -14.47
CA ILE A 108 29.77 -14.78 -13.18
C ILE A 108 30.99 -13.88 -13.34
N PHE A 109 31.81 -14.13 -14.37
CA PHE A 109 33.01 -13.36 -14.65
C PHE A 109 32.74 -11.86 -14.80
N LYS A 110 31.68 -11.49 -15.52
CA LYS A 110 31.26 -10.08 -15.75
C LYS A 110 30.99 -9.30 -14.46
N ARG A 111 30.65 -9.98 -13.36
CA ARG A 111 30.35 -9.38 -12.05
C ARG A 111 31.36 -9.77 -10.96
N SER A 112 32.50 -10.33 -11.36
CA SER A 112 33.59 -10.69 -10.45
C SER A 112 34.62 -9.56 -10.33
N ASN A 113 35.50 -9.65 -9.35
CA ASN A 113 36.69 -8.82 -9.20
C ASN A 113 37.87 -9.31 -10.07
N ILE A 114 37.66 -10.28 -10.96
CA ILE A 114 38.72 -10.82 -11.81
C ILE A 114 38.91 -9.90 -13.01
N GLU A 115 40.10 -9.33 -13.15
CA GLU A 115 40.47 -8.43 -14.25
C GLU A 115 40.44 -9.15 -15.61
N LYS A 116 40.01 -8.44 -16.67
CA LYS A 116 39.91 -9.02 -18.03
C LYS A 116 41.26 -9.43 -18.59
N GLU A 117 42.28 -8.68 -18.21
CA GLU A 117 43.68 -8.89 -18.53
C GLU A 117 44.15 -10.25 -17.97
N LYS A 118 43.66 -10.66 -16.79
CA LYS A 118 43.98 -11.98 -16.19
C LYS A 118 43.37 -13.16 -16.93
N LEU A 119 42.27 -12.95 -17.66
CA LEU A 119 41.71 -13.99 -18.52
C LEU A 119 42.59 -14.24 -19.75
N THR A 120 43.34 -13.22 -20.22
CA THR A 120 44.29 -13.37 -21.34
C THR A 120 45.55 -14.13 -20.97
N GLU A 121 45.84 -14.29 -19.66
CA GLU A 121 46.92 -15.12 -19.13
C GLU A 121 46.54 -16.63 -19.13
N ILE A 122 45.24 -16.97 -19.28
CA ILE A 122 44.76 -18.36 -19.33
C ILE A 122 44.70 -18.82 -20.80
N PRO A 123 45.40 -19.92 -21.17
CA PRO A 123 45.33 -20.47 -22.52
C PRO A 123 43.90 -20.79 -22.96
N THR A 124 43.59 -20.57 -24.24
CA THR A 124 42.22 -20.70 -24.78
C THR A 124 41.63 -22.10 -24.56
N ASP A 125 42.46 -23.14 -24.59
CA ASP A 125 42.09 -24.53 -24.31
C ASP A 125 41.82 -24.82 -22.82
N LYS A 126 42.22 -23.92 -21.91
CA LYS A 126 42.03 -24.01 -20.45
C LYS A 126 40.97 -23.04 -19.91
N ILE A 127 40.36 -22.23 -20.77
CA ILE A 127 39.26 -21.32 -20.37
C ILE A 127 38.05 -22.09 -19.83
N LEU A 128 37.78 -23.29 -20.37
CA LEU A 128 36.70 -24.13 -19.87
C LEU A 128 36.95 -24.55 -18.42
N ASP A 129 38.15 -25.04 -18.12
CA ASP A 129 38.59 -25.42 -16.76
C ASP A 129 38.46 -24.24 -15.79
N PHE A 130 38.80 -23.02 -16.24
CA PHE A 130 38.60 -21.80 -15.46
C PHE A 130 37.12 -21.55 -15.13
N TYR A 131 36.22 -21.66 -16.12
CA TYR A 131 34.80 -21.46 -15.88
C TYR A 131 34.19 -22.55 -14.99
N GLU A 132 34.64 -23.79 -15.07
CA GLU A 132 34.24 -24.84 -14.13
C GLU A 132 34.64 -24.48 -12.69
N GLN A 133 35.87 -24.00 -12.48
CA GLN A 133 36.33 -23.57 -11.16
C GLN A 133 35.59 -22.32 -10.67
N LEU A 134 35.26 -21.39 -11.56
CA LEU A 134 34.49 -20.20 -11.23
C LEU A 134 33.04 -20.55 -10.84
N ILE A 135 32.42 -21.52 -11.51
CA ILE A 135 31.09 -22.07 -11.13
C ILE A 135 31.15 -22.72 -9.74
N LYS A 136 32.22 -23.47 -9.44
CA LYS A 136 32.44 -24.06 -8.10
C LYS A 136 32.58 -22.98 -7.02
N ALA A 137 33.32 -21.91 -7.31
CA ALA A 137 33.47 -20.77 -6.40
C ALA A 137 32.12 -20.06 -6.19
N GLU A 138 31.39 -19.76 -7.26
CA GLU A 138 30.08 -19.12 -7.20
C GLU A 138 29.06 -19.95 -6.42
N LYS A 139 29.03 -21.27 -6.62
CA LYS A 139 28.15 -22.17 -5.86
C LYS A 139 28.37 -22.00 -4.36
N LYS A 140 29.62 -21.91 -3.89
CA LYS A 140 29.94 -21.69 -2.47
C LYS A 140 29.59 -20.27 -1.98
N VAL A 141 29.64 -19.26 -2.87
CA VAL A 141 29.19 -17.90 -2.55
C VAL A 141 27.67 -17.89 -2.36
N ILE A 142 26.91 -18.48 -3.28
CA ILE A 142 25.45 -18.59 -3.17
C ILE A 142 25.04 -19.43 -1.95
N GLU A 143 25.75 -20.53 -1.65
CA GLU A 143 25.53 -21.30 -0.42
C GLU A 143 25.75 -20.46 0.84
N ASN A 144 26.72 -19.53 0.83
CA ASN A 144 26.94 -18.60 1.93
C ASN A 144 25.80 -17.59 2.06
N ASP A 145 25.29 -17.05 0.96
CA ASP A 145 24.16 -16.13 0.99
C ASP A 145 22.89 -16.82 1.52
N ILE A 146 22.65 -18.06 1.09
CA ILE A 146 21.56 -18.90 1.62
C ILE A 146 21.78 -19.19 3.11
N ARG A 147 23.00 -19.52 3.54
CA ARG A 147 23.35 -19.74 4.96
C ARG A 147 23.02 -18.51 5.80
N LEU A 148 23.44 -17.32 5.37
CA LEU A 148 23.15 -16.07 6.06
C LEU A 148 21.65 -15.78 6.10
N TYR A 149 20.93 -16.05 4.99
CA TYR A 149 19.48 -15.92 4.93
C TYR A 149 18.80 -16.86 5.94
N ILE A 150 19.22 -18.13 6.01
CA ILE A 150 18.71 -19.12 6.97
C ILE A 150 18.98 -18.67 8.39
N GLN A 151 20.22 -18.27 8.70
CA GLN A 151 20.61 -17.80 10.03
C GLN A 151 19.73 -16.64 10.51
N ARG A 152 19.43 -15.68 9.62
CA ARG A 152 18.58 -14.51 9.91
C ARG A 152 17.09 -14.84 9.99
N ASN A 153 16.65 -15.89 9.31
CA ASN A 153 15.25 -16.24 9.16
C ASN A 153 14.94 -17.66 9.61
N MET A 154 15.64 -18.17 10.62
CA MET A 154 15.57 -19.57 11.07
C MET A 154 14.13 -20.04 11.36
N TYR A 155 13.25 -19.14 11.80
CA TYR A 155 11.84 -19.41 12.03
C TYR A 155 11.07 -19.87 10.77
N LEU A 156 11.50 -19.45 9.58
CA LEU A 156 10.94 -19.87 8.29
C LEU A 156 11.30 -21.31 7.93
N PHE A 157 12.41 -21.82 8.49
CA PHE A 157 12.95 -23.16 8.20
C PHE A 157 12.66 -24.17 9.30
N LYS A 158 11.79 -23.85 10.27
CA LYS A 158 11.48 -24.69 11.43
C LYS A 158 11.09 -26.15 11.12
N ASN A 159 10.58 -26.40 9.91
CA ASN A 159 10.14 -27.73 9.48
C ASN A 159 11.29 -28.62 9.00
N ILE A 160 12.42 -28.03 8.60
CA ILE A 160 13.62 -28.75 8.16
C ILE A 160 14.79 -28.54 9.13
N SER A 161 14.69 -27.53 10.00
CA SER A 161 15.69 -27.21 11.02
C SER A 161 15.58 -28.16 12.22
N PRO A 162 16.71 -28.67 12.74
CA PRO A 162 16.72 -29.34 14.03
C PRO A 162 16.14 -28.44 15.14
N THR A 163 15.42 -29.02 16.10
CA THR A 163 14.97 -28.27 17.28
C THR A 163 16.16 -27.94 18.18
N ARG A 164 16.03 -26.93 19.06
CA ARG A 164 17.09 -26.62 20.04
C ARG A 164 17.37 -27.77 21.02
N ALA A 165 16.42 -28.69 21.19
CA ALA A 165 16.61 -29.90 21.97
C ALA A 165 17.41 -30.97 21.19
N GLU A 166 17.21 -31.05 19.88
CA GLU A 166 17.97 -31.95 18.97
C GLU A 166 19.40 -31.46 18.75
N MET A 167 19.63 -30.15 18.69
CA MET A 167 20.95 -29.56 18.43
C MET A 167 21.13 -28.22 19.15
N GLN A 168 21.99 -28.23 20.18
CA GLN A 168 22.23 -27.06 21.02
C GLN A 168 23.16 -26.03 20.37
N ASN A 169 24.13 -26.46 19.57
CA ASN A 169 25.04 -25.56 18.85
C ASN A 169 24.30 -24.89 17.69
N GLU A 170 24.19 -23.56 17.75
CA GLU A 170 23.47 -22.78 16.75
C GLU A 170 24.16 -22.78 15.38
N LYS A 171 25.50 -22.87 15.34
CA LYS A 171 26.26 -22.94 14.09
C LYS A 171 25.98 -24.26 13.36
N ASP A 172 26.06 -25.38 14.08
CA ASP A 172 25.79 -26.70 13.50
C ASP A 172 24.34 -26.81 13.03
N ARG A 173 23.41 -26.21 13.78
CA ARG A 173 21.99 -26.16 13.42
C ARG A 173 21.73 -25.38 12.14
N VAL A 174 22.46 -24.29 11.90
CA VAL A 174 22.40 -23.54 10.64
C VAL A 174 22.91 -24.40 9.48
N GLU A 175 24.05 -25.08 9.63
CA GLU A 175 24.60 -25.94 8.55
C GLU A 175 23.68 -27.12 8.23
N THR A 176 23.15 -27.84 9.24
CA THR A 176 22.18 -28.93 8.99
C THR A 176 20.92 -28.42 8.30
N THR A 177 20.45 -27.21 8.66
CA THR A 177 19.29 -26.60 8.00
C THR A 177 19.59 -26.22 6.55
N LEU A 178 20.82 -25.75 6.27
CA LEU A 178 21.29 -25.47 4.90
C LEU A 178 21.32 -26.75 4.06
N GLU A 179 21.92 -27.83 4.57
CA GLU A 179 22.00 -29.11 3.86
C GLU A 179 20.62 -29.64 3.46
N SER A 180 19.68 -29.71 4.42
CA SER A 180 18.30 -30.14 4.13
C SER A 180 17.59 -29.21 3.14
N PHE A 181 17.89 -27.91 3.17
CA PHE A 181 17.33 -26.97 2.21
C PHE A 181 17.86 -27.20 0.79
N LEU A 182 19.17 -27.40 0.64
CA LEU A 182 19.80 -27.63 -0.66
C LEU A 182 19.34 -28.96 -1.27
N GLU A 183 19.16 -30.00 -0.45
CA GLU A 183 18.59 -31.28 -0.89
C GLU A 183 17.16 -31.11 -1.42
N LEU A 184 16.31 -30.38 -0.69
CA LEU A 184 14.97 -30.04 -1.14
C LEU A 184 14.97 -29.28 -2.47
N VAL A 185 15.88 -28.31 -2.63
CA VAL A 185 16.03 -27.57 -3.88
C VAL A 185 16.44 -28.51 -5.02
N ARG A 186 17.36 -29.45 -4.77
CA ARG A 186 17.83 -30.41 -5.77
C ARG A 186 16.71 -31.34 -6.26
N GLU A 187 15.98 -31.95 -5.32
CA GLU A 187 14.94 -32.95 -5.62
C GLU A 187 13.69 -32.38 -6.29
N ASN A 188 13.43 -31.08 -6.15
CA ASN A 188 12.17 -30.50 -6.55
C ASN A 188 12.29 -29.52 -7.73
N PRO A 189 11.39 -29.56 -8.73
CA PRO A 189 11.43 -28.63 -9.86
C PRO A 189 11.36 -27.17 -9.41
N LEU A 190 11.73 -26.24 -10.29
CA LEU A 190 11.73 -24.80 -9.99
C LEU A 190 10.34 -24.35 -9.54
N GLN A 191 10.21 -24.06 -8.24
CA GLN A 191 8.96 -23.65 -7.60
C GLN A 191 9.25 -22.75 -6.40
N ASN A 192 8.23 -22.28 -5.68
CA ASN A 192 8.43 -21.48 -4.46
C ASN A 192 9.05 -22.34 -3.35
N TYR A 193 10.38 -22.23 -3.18
CA TYR A 193 11.14 -23.06 -2.25
C TYR A 193 10.83 -22.75 -0.79
N LEU A 194 10.41 -21.52 -0.47
CA LEU A 194 9.95 -21.17 0.88
C LEU A 194 8.65 -21.90 1.24
N ASN A 195 7.74 -22.04 0.28
CA ASN A 195 6.52 -22.82 0.45
C ASN A 195 6.82 -24.31 0.54
N LEU A 196 7.81 -24.81 -0.20
CA LEU A 196 8.26 -26.20 -0.10
C LEU A 196 8.79 -26.52 1.31
N VAL A 197 9.66 -25.66 1.86
CA VAL A 197 10.15 -25.77 3.25
C VAL A 197 8.99 -25.76 4.26
N LYS A 198 8.01 -24.86 4.08
CA LYS A 198 6.83 -24.77 4.95
C LYS A 198 5.88 -25.97 4.84
N LYS A 199 5.95 -26.73 3.75
CA LYS A 199 5.16 -27.95 3.52
C LYS A 199 5.90 -29.23 3.88
N HIS A 200 7.23 -29.17 4.08
CA HIS A 200 8.02 -30.33 4.46
C HIS A 200 7.60 -30.86 5.84
N VAL A 201 7.35 -32.16 5.95
CA VAL A 201 6.95 -32.85 7.19
C VAL A 201 8.14 -33.69 7.64
N LYS A 202 8.65 -33.47 8.87
CA LYS A 202 9.67 -34.32 9.48
C LYS A 202 9.12 -35.74 9.64
N ASN A 203 9.44 -36.64 8.71
CA ASN A 203 9.23 -38.06 8.94
C ASN A 203 10.36 -38.57 9.83
N ALA A 204 10.01 -38.96 11.05
CA ALA A 204 10.87 -39.77 11.90
C ALA A 204 10.90 -41.21 11.36
N ASN A 205 12.11 -41.76 11.29
CA ASN A 205 12.48 -43.17 11.19
C ASN A 205 12.30 -43.85 9.82
N PHE A 206 13.43 -43.98 9.13
CA PHE A 206 13.70 -45.07 8.21
C PHE A 206 14.46 -46.15 8.97
N GLU A 207 13.82 -47.29 9.27
CA GLU A 207 14.50 -48.58 9.36
C GLU A 207 13.58 -49.71 8.86
N SER A 208 14.13 -50.42 7.87
CA SER A 208 13.96 -51.82 7.47
C SER A 208 12.58 -52.44 7.18
N ASP A 209 12.46 -52.84 5.91
CA ASP A 209 12.23 -54.20 5.41
C ASP A 209 10.82 -54.80 5.18
N THR A 210 10.68 -55.22 3.92
CA THR A 210 10.04 -56.44 3.36
C THR A 210 8.54 -56.50 3.08
N SER A 211 8.23 -56.20 1.81
CA SER A 211 7.50 -56.98 0.79
C SER A 211 6.37 -57.95 1.16
N PHE A 212 5.20 -57.69 0.57
CA PHE A 212 4.35 -58.52 -0.33
C PHE A 212 2.86 -58.26 0.00
N ALA A 213 1.91 -58.07 -0.92
CA ALA A 213 1.92 -57.72 -2.34
C ALA A 213 0.46 -57.55 -2.79
N ASN A 214 0.25 -56.59 -3.68
CA ASN A 214 -0.50 -56.72 -4.94
C ASN A 214 -1.95 -57.24 -4.87
N SER A 215 -2.88 -56.29 -4.66
CA SER A 215 -4.22 -56.27 -5.28
C SER A 215 -5.05 -55.06 -4.83
N LYS A 216 -4.67 -54.43 -3.69
CA LYS A 216 -5.33 -53.24 -3.15
C LYS A 216 -4.80 -51.92 -3.76
N ASP A 217 -3.51 -51.86 -4.09
CA ASP A 217 -2.84 -50.66 -4.60
C ASP A 217 -3.24 -50.26 -6.02
N TYR A 218 -3.72 -51.21 -6.84
CA TYR A 218 -4.21 -50.90 -8.19
C TYR A 218 -5.57 -50.17 -8.15
N ILE A 219 -6.45 -50.55 -7.21
CA ILE A 219 -7.75 -49.87 -7.00
C ILE A 219 -7.56 -48.55 -6.24
N LEU A 220 -6.63 -48.50 -5.28
CA LEU A 220 -6.27 -47.27 -4.57
C LEU A 220 -5.54 -46.27 -5.47
N GLY A 221 -4.74 -46.74 -6.43
CA GLY A 221 -4.06 -45.93 -7.45
C GLY A 221 -5.02 -45.26 -8.43
N LEU A 222 -6.08 -45.96 -8.85
CA LEU A 222 -7.16 -45.39 -9.66
C LEU A 222 -7.96 -44.34 -8.87
N PHE A 223 -8.28 -44.59 -7.60
CA PHE A 223 -8.96 -43.63 -6.73
C PHE A 223 -8.10 -42.40 -6.41
N ASN A 224 -6.79 -42.57 -6.22
CA ASN A 224 -5.86 -41.47 -5.92
C ASN A 224 -5.49 -40.64 -7.17
N GLN A 225 -5.42 -41.25 -8.37
CA GLN A 225 -5.30 -40.50 -9.62
C GLN A 225 -6.52 -39.62 -9.88
N MET A 226 -7.74 -40.14 -9.70
CA MET A 226 -8.97 -39.35 -9.87
C MET A 226 -9.05 -38.20 -8.85
N LYS A 227 -8.57 -38.41 -7.63
CA LYS A 227 -8.57 -37.40 -6.56
C LYS A 227 -7.49 -36.32 -6.77
N GLN A 228 -6.30 -36.70 -7.25
CA GLN A 228 -5.23 -35.75 -7.62
C GLN A 228 -5.57 -34.96 -8.89
N GLU A 229 -6.20 -35.56 -9.90
CA GLU A 229 -6.68 -34.86 -11.10
C GLU A 229 -7.84 -33.91 -10.80
N GLN A 230 -8.75 -34.28 -9.89
CA GLN A 230 -9.78 -33.37 -9.37
C GLN A 230 -9.16 -32.19 -8.62
N GLU A 231 -8.29 -32.43 -7.64
CA GLU A 231 -7.62 -31.37 -6.86
C GLU A 231 -6.80 -30.42 -7.76
N LEU A 232 -6.04 -30.94 -8.74
CA LEU A 232 -5.33 -30.11 -9.73
C LEU A 232 -6.29 -29.31 -10.63
N SER A 233 -7.41 -29.89 -11.05
CA SER A 233 -8.39 -29.18 -11.90
C SER A 233 -9.07 -28.03 -11.15
N VAL A 234 -9.38 -28.21 -9.87
CA VAL A 234 -10.04 -27.20 -9.03
C VAL A 234 -9.04 -26.09 -8.66
N LEU A 235 -7.79 -26.44 -8.35
CA LEU A 235 -6.71 -25.47 -8.15
C LEU A 235 -6.45 -24.65 -9.42
N ASN A 236 -6.40 -25.28 -10.60
CA ASN A 236 -6.29 -24.58 -11.89
C ASN A 236 -7.47 -23.63 -12.14
N GLU A 237 -8.68 -24.01 -11.74
CA GLU A 237 -9.85 -23.14 -11.86
C GLU A 237 -9.80 -21.96 -10.87
N ALA A 238 -9.39 -22.17 -9.62
CA ALA A 238 -9.21 -21.11 -8.63
C ALA A 238 -8.09 -20.12 -9.02
N GLU A 239 -6.97 -20.61 -9.54
CA GLU A 239 -5.90 -19.77 -10.11
C GLU A 239 -6.38 -19.02 -11.35
N ASN A 240 -7.23 -19.64 -12.17
CA ASN A 240 -7.91 -18.96 -13.26
C ASN A 240 -8.87 -17.87 -12.74
N LEU A 241 -9.63 -18.12 -11.66
CA LEU A 241 -10.52 -17.12 -11.05
C LEU A 241 -9.75 -15.90 -10.51
N GLU A 242 -8.56 -16.08 -9.92
CA GLU A 242 -7.70 -14.97 -9.52
C GLU A 242 -7.30 -14.11 -10.73
N ARG A 243 -6.88 -14.74 -11.83
CA ARG A 243 -6.58 -14.05 -13.10
C ARG A 243 -7.82 -13.37 -13.71
N LEU A 244 -8.98 -14.03 -13.67
CA LEU A 244 -10.24 -13.48 -14.16
C LEU A 244 -10.71 -12.30 -13.30
N ALA A 245 -10.43 -12.31 -12.00
CA ALA A 245 -10.64 -11.17 -11.12
C ALA A 245 -9.77 -9.98 -11.54
N GLU A 246 -8.49 -10.20 -11.83
CA GLU A 246 -7.60 -9.15 -12.34
C GLU A 246 -8.11 -8.56 -13.65
N VAL A 247 -8.52 -9.41 -14.60
CA VAL A 247 -9.14 -8.99 -15.87
C VAL A 247 -10.41 -8.20 -15.62
N TYR A 248 -11.32 -8.68 -14.76
CA TYR A 248 -12.55 -7.96 -14.43
C TYR A 248 -12.25 -6.57 -13.83
N ILE A 249 -11.28 -6.49 -12.92
CA ILE A 249 -10.88 -5.23 -12.29
C ILE A 249 -10.25 -4.29 -13.33
N LYS A 250 -9.37 -4.79 -14.19
CA LYS A 250 -8.64 -3.99 -15.19
C LYS A 250 -9.48 -3.59 -16.40
N ASP A 251 -10.34 -4.47 -16.87
CA ASP A 251 -11.02 -4.29 -18.15
C ASP A 251 -12.50 -3.95 -18.00
N VAL A 252 -13.13 -4.28 -16.88
CA VAL A 252 -14.54 -3.91 -16.63
C VAL A 252 -14.63 -2.77 -15.64
N LEU A 253 -13.99 -2.87 -14.48
CA LEU A 253 -14.10 -1.85 -13.43
C LEU A 253 -13.30 -0.60 -13.74
N ASN A 254 -12.05 -0.71 -14.19
CA ASN A 254 -11.23 0.46 -14.54
C ASN A 254 -11.75 1.20 -15.78
N LYS A 255 -12.34 0.51 -16.76
CA LYS A 255 -13.02 1.16 -17.91
C LYS A 255 -14.30 1.89 -17.48
N LYS A 256 -15.03 1.33 -16.51
CA LYS A 256 -16.13 2.01 -15.81
C LYS A 256 -15.64 3.03 -14.77
N GLY A 257 -14.33 3.06 -14.53
CA GLY A 257 -13.62 3.94 -13.63
C GLY A 257 -13.61 3.63 -12.14
N LYS A 258 -14.26 2.55 -11.69
CA LYS A 258 -14.38 2.31 -10.24
C LYS A 258 -13.00 2.12 -9.59
N PRO A 259 -12.78 2.52 -8.33
CA PRO A 259 -11.47 2.39 -7.68
C PRO A 259 -11.07 0.91 -7.56
N ALA A 260 -10.03 0.51 -8.29
CA ALA A 260 -9.57 -0.88 -8.36
C ALA A 260 -9.24 -1.47 -7.00
N THR A 261 -8.54 -0.72 -6.14
CA THR A 261 -7.94 -1.24 -4.89
C THR A 261 -8.94 -1.83 -3.90
N ASN A 262 -10.11 -1.20 -3.69
CA ASN A 262 -11.14 -1.74 -2.81
C ASN A 262 -11.84 -2.96 -3.42
N HIS A 263 -12.07 -2.96 -4.74
CA HIS A 263 -12.71 -4.08 -5.43
C HIS A 263 -11.78 -5.30 -5.47
N THR A 264 -10.49 -5.11 -5.75
CA THR A 264 -9.46 -6.18 -5.69
C THR A 264 -9.51 -6.89 -4.34
N ARG A 265 -9.46 -6.12 -3.26
CA ARG A 265 -9.46 -6.67 -1.91
C ARG A 265 -10.74 -7.44 -1.58
N ASN A 266 -11.90 -6.90 -1.97
CA ASN A 266 -13.19 -7.49 -1.61
C ASN A 266 -13.47 -8.74 -2.45
N ILE A 267 -13.14 -8.73 -3.74
CA ILE A 267 -13.23 -9.89 -4.63
C ILE A 267 -12.30 -11.01 -4.17
N LYS A 268 -11.11 -10.65 -3.64
CA LYS A 268 -10.16 -11.64 -3.11
C LYS A 268 -10.78 -12.54 -2.03
N TYR A 269 -11.74 -12.06 -1.24
CA TYR A 269 -12.40 -12.93 -0.26
C TYR A 269 -13.14 -14.08 -0.90
N PHE A 270 -13.79 -13.84 -2.04
CA PHE A 270 -14.46 -14.89 -2.79
C PHE A 270 -13.45 -15.84 -3.44
N THR A 271 -12.37 -15.34 -4.05
CA THR A 271 -11.33 -16.23 -4.61
C THR A 271 -10.64 -17.06 -3.53
N ASP A 272 -10.38 -16.48 -2.35
CA ASP A 272 -9.84 -17.21 -1.19
C ASP A 272 -10.78 -18.33 -0.76
N TYR A 273 -12.11 -18.09 -0.72
CA TYR A 273 -13.10 -19.11 -0.42
C TYR A 273 -13.04 -20.27 -1.43
N MET A 274 -13.08 -19.96 -2.74
CA MET A 274 -13.01 -20.97 -3.81
C MET A 274 -11.72 -21.79 -3.80
N LYS A 275 -10.60 -21.17 -3.42
CA LYS A 275 -9.30 -21.84 -3.29
C LYS A 275 -9.22 -22.72 -2.03
N GLY A 276 -10.06 -22.45 -1.04
CA GLY A 276 -10.02 -23.09 0.26
C GLY A 276 -8.76 -22.82 1.08
N ASN A 277 -8.64 -23.54 2.19
CA ASN A 277 -7.56 -23.33 3.17
C ASN A 277 -6.62 -24.53 3.34
N GLY A 278 -6.74 -25.54 2.47
CA GLY A 278 -5.94 -26.77 2.52
C GLY A 278 -6.15 -27.59 3.79
N LYS A 279 -7.24 -27.36 4.54
CA LYS A 279 -7.59 -28.05 5.78
C LYS A 279 -9.06 -28.49 5.77
N LYS A 280 -9.92 -27.74 6.48
CA LYS A 280 -11.35 -28.06 6.63
C LYS A 280 -12.17 -27.59 5.44
N HIS A 281 -11.77 -26.50 4.79
CA HIS A 281 -12.47 -25.98 3.61
C HIS A 281 -11.65 -26.35 2.37
N GLN A 282 -12.20 -27.28 1.60
CA GLN A 282 -11.57 -27.77 0.37
C GLN A 282 -11.81 -26.80 -0.78
N PRO A 283 -10.92 -26.76 -1.78
CA PRO A 283 -11.16 -25.99 -3.00
C PRO A 283 -12.47 -26.42 -3.68
N LYS A 284 -13.14 -25.49 -4.36
CA LYS A 284 -14.41 -25.73 -5.09
C LYS A 284 -14.37 -25.15 -6.49
N LYS A 285 -15.09 -25.76 -7.43
CA LYS A 285 -15.35 -25.18 -8.77
C LYS A 285 -16.57 -24.29 -8.74
N LEU A 286 -16.69 -23.39 -9.73
CA LEU A 286 -17.85 -22.52 -9.82
C LEU A 286 -19.14 -23.32 -10.05
N SER A 287 -19.07 -24.39 -10.84
CA SER A 287 -20.20 -25.29 -11.16
C SER A 287 -20.63 -26.18 -9.99
N GLU A 288 -19.80 -26.31 -8.96
CA GLU A 288 -20.06 -27.15 -7.79
C GLU A 288 -20.70 -26.38 -6.64
N LEU A 289 -20.83 -25.05 -6.77
CA LEU A 289 -21.39 -24.22 -5.72
C LEU A 289 -22.88 -24.48 -5.55
N THR A 290 -23.26 -24.60 -4.28
CA THR A 290 -24.65 -24.74 -3.83
C THR A 290 -25.07 -23.53 -2.98
N SER A 291 -26.35 -23.43 -2.65
CA SER A 291 -26.85 -22.36 -1.77
C SER A 291 -26.27 -22.49 -0.36
N GLU A 292 -26.00 -23.71 0.10
CA GLU A 292 -25.33 -23.99 1.37
C GLU A 292 -23.90 -23.44 1.40
N ASP A 293 -23.17 -23.54 0.28
CA ASP A 293 -21.82 -22.97 0.15
C ASP A 293 -21.83 -21.44 0.21
N ILE A 294 -22.82 -20.80 -0.43
CA ILE A 294 -22.98 -19.35 -0.34
C ILE A 294 -23.29 -18.92 1.10
N ILE A 295 -24.10 -19.69 1.83
CA ILE A 295 -24.39 -19.45 3.25
C ILE A 295 -23.14 -19.65 4.12
N GLU A 296 -22.31 -20.67 3.84
CA GLU A 296 -21.02 -20.87 4.51
C GLU A 296 -20.07 -19.69 4.26
N PHE A 297 -19.95 -19.26 3.00
CA PHE A 297 -19.15 -18.10 2.64
C PHE A 297 -19.63 -16.82 3.31
N GLN A 298 -20.96 -16.61 3.38
CA GLN A 298 -21.58 -15.52 4.12
C GLN A 298 -21.19 -15.56 5.61
N ASN A 299 -21.21 -16.74 6.24
CA ASN A 299 -20.77 -16.93 7.64
C ASN A 299 -19.31 -16.51 7.84
N LEU A 300 -18.43 -16.81 6.89
CA LEU A 300 -17.03 -16.39 6.96
C LEU A 300 -16.91 -14.87 6.79
N LEU A 301 -17.62 -14.29 5.84
CA LEU A 301 -17.58 -12.84 5.58
C LEU A 301 -18.01 -12.01 6.78
N VAL A 302 -19.11 -12.36 7.45
CA VAL A 302 -19.58 -11.58 8.63
C VAL A 302 -18.61 -11.65 9.81
N ASN A 303 -17.72 -12.65 9.83
CA ASN A 303 -16.75 -12.88 10.89
C ASN A 303 -15.34 -12.37 10.59
N ILE A 304 -15.10 -11.64 9.50
CA ILE A 304 -13.77 -11.08 9.22
C ILE A 304 -13.40 -9.95 10.19
N ILE A 305 -12.13 -9.89 10.57
CA ILE A 305 -11.61 -8.81 11.41
C ILE A 305 -11.62 -7.44 10.70
N ILE A 306 -11.84 -6.36 11.46
CA ILE A 306 -11.60 -5.00 10.98
C ILE A 306 -10.10 -4.84 10.68
N ARG A 307 -9.77 -4.59 9.40
CA ARG A 307 -8.38 -4.66 8.93
C ARG A 307 -7.56 -3.44 9.34
N THR A 308 -6.37 -3.70 9.87
CA THR A 308 -5.29 -2.73 10.04
C THR A 308 -4.12 -3.08 9.10
N ARG A 309 -3.01 -2.33 9.16
CA ARG A 309 -1.80 -2.67 8.38
C ARG A 309 -1.25 -4.07 8.70
N ARG A 310 -1.47 -4.58 9.92
CA ARG A 310 -1.05 -5.93 10.33
C ARG A 310 -1.80 -7.03 9.58
N HIS A 311 -2.98 -6.72 9.05
CA HIS A 311 -3.87 -7.67 8.36
C HIS A 311 -3.71 -7.60 6.84
N GLN A 312 -2.63 -6.98 6.32
CA GLN A 312 -2.32 -6.98 4.89
C GLN A 312 -1.82 -8.36 4.47
N GLY A 313 -2.23 -8.82 3.28
CA GLY A 313 -1.85 -10.13 2.74
C GLY A 313 -2.64 -11.33 3.29
N MET A 314 -3.27 -11.22 4.46
CA MET A 314 -4.09 -12.29 5.03
C MET A 314 -5.27 -12.69 4.13
N SER A 315 -5.51 -13.99 4.05
CA SER A 315 -6.66 -14.63 3.40
C SER A 315 -7.96 -14.45 4.20
N LEU A 316 -9.11 -14.74 3.58
CA LEU A 316 -10.42 -14.79 4.26
C LEU A 316 -10.35 -15.56 5.59
N PHE A 317 -9.83 -16.79 5.57
CA PHE A 317 -9.80 -17.67 6.73
C PHE A 317 -8.87 -17.19 7.85
N GLU A 318 -7.73 -16.59 7.49
CA GLU A 318 -6.82 -15.97 8.46
C GLU A 318 -7.46 -14.74 9.11
N LEU A 319 -8.21 -13.93 8.34
CA LEU A 319 -8.93 -12.77 8.87
C LEU A 319 -10.04 -13.17 9.86
N VAL A 320 -10.74 -14.28 9.59
CA VAL A 320 -11.74 -14.84 10.53
C VAL A 320 -11.05 -15.35 11.79
N SER A 321 -9.99 -16.13 11.64
CA SER A 321 -9.23 -16.67 12.78
C SER A 321 -8.67 -15.56 13.65
N GLN A 322 -8.13 -14.51 13.03
CA GLN A 322 -7.57 -13.37 13.74
C GLN A 322 -8.63 -12.59 14.52
N ARG A 323 -9.86 -12.45 13.98
CA ARG A 323 -10.96 -11.81 14.72
C ARG A 323 -11.23 -12.54 16.04
N ILE A 324 -11.28 -13.88 16.00
CA ILE A 324 -11.54 -14.72 17.17
C ILE A 324 -10.39 -14.60 18.17
N ILE A 325 -9.14 -14.68 17.69
CA ILE A 325 -7.94 -14.55 18.54
C ILE A 325 -7.90 -13.18 19.23
N GLU A 326 -8.21 -12.10 18.50
CA GLU A 326 -8.18 -10.74 19.04
C GLU A 326 -9.46 -10.37 19.80
N ASN A 327 -10.48 -11.22 19.79
CA ASN A 327 -11.83 -10.90 20.29
C ASN A 327 -12.35 -9.55 19.76
N SER A 328 -12.09 -9.29 18.47
CA SER A 328 -12.33 -7.98 17.85
C SER A 328 -13.82 -7.75 17.56
N ARG A 329 -14.25 -6.49 17.70
CA ARG A 329 -15.61 -6.05 17.40
C ARG A 329 -16.06 -6.38 15.98
N LEU A 330 -17.35 -6.56 15.81
CA LEU A 330 -17.96 -6.74 14.49
C LEU A 330 -17.85 -5.46 13.64
N MET A 331 -17.73 -5.65 12.33
CA MET A 331 -17.74 -4.56 11.36
C MET A 331 -19.11 -3.88 11.31
N LYS A 332 -19.16 -2.61 10.86
CA LYS A 332 -20.43 -1.94 10.55
C LYS A 332 -21.11 -2.55 9.32
N PRO A 333 -22.45 -2.70 9.30
CA PRO A 333 -23.19 -3.23 8.14
C PRO A 333 -22.93 -2.49 6.83
N SER A 334 -22.83 -1.15 6.88
CA SER A 334 -22.49 -0.33 5.70
C SER A 334 -21.15 -0.68 5.05
N ASN A 335 -20.16 -1.11 5.83
CA ASN A 335 -18.88 -1.58 5.29
C ASN A 335 -19.03 -2.98 4.66
N MET A 336 -19.89 -3.84 5.22
CA MET A 336 -20.19 -5.16 4.67
C MET A 336 -20.87 -5.07 3.31
N ASN A 337 -21.83 -4.16 3.16
CA ASN A 337 -22.42 -3.85 1.85
C ASN A 337 -21.34 -3.45 0.82
N GLY A 338 -20.36 -2.64 1.25
CA GLY A 338 -19.20 -2.29 0.43
C GLY A 338 -18.32 -3.47 0.01
N ILE A 339 -18.38 -4.60 0.74
CA ILE A 339 -17.67 -5.87 0.44
C ILE A 339 -18.52 -6.76 -0.46
N GLU A 340 -19.79 -6.95 -0.10
CA GLU A 340 -20.75 -7.80 -0.79
C GLU A 340 -21.00 -7.33 -2.23
N TYR A 341 -21.20 -6.02 -2.44
CA TYR A 341 -21.53 -5.46 -3.74
C TYR A 341 -20.47 -5.77 -4.84
N PRO A 342 -19.16 -5.56 -4.60
CA PRO A 342 -18.12 -5.99 -5.53
C PRO A 342 -18.11 -7.49 -5.84
N ILE A 343 -18.36 -8.34 -4.84
CA ILE A 343 -18.35 -9.80 -4.99
C ILE A 343 -19.51 -10.25 -5.86
N LYS A 344 -20.74 -9.81 -5.55
CA LYS A 344 -21.94 -10.06 -6.38
C LYS A 344 -21.72 -9.64 -7.83
N GLY A 345 -21.16 -8.46 -8.04
CA GLY A 345 -20.85 -7.95 -9.37
C GLY A 345 -19.84 -8.79 -10.14
N PHE A 346 -18.81 -9.29 -9.45
CA PHE A 346 -17.80 -10.17 -10.05
C PHE A 346 -18.38 -11.55 -10.38
N TYR A 347 -19.11 -12.17 -9.46
CA TYR A 347 -19.74 -13.46 -9.67
C TYR A 347 -20.69 -13.45 -10.87
N LYS A 348 -21.62 -12.48 -10.94
CA LYS A 348 -22.54 -12.34 -12.08
C LYS A 348 -21.79 -12.09 -13.40
N HIS A 349 -20.63 -11.44 -13.35
CA HIS A 349 -19.78 -11.29 -14.52
C HIS A 349 -19.16 -12.62 -14.95
N LEU A 350 -18.68 -13.44 -14.02
CA LEU A 350 -18.13 -14.77 -14.31
C LEU A 350 -19.15 -15.64 -15.05
N CYS A 351 -20.35 -15.83 -14.49
CA CYS A 351 -21.39 -16.67 -15.10
C CYS A 351 -21.79 -16.16 -16.49
N LYS A 352 -21.83 -14.84 -16.69
CA LYS A 352 -22.25 -14.24 -17.96
C LYS A 352 -21.17 -14.29 -19.04
N ALA A 353 -19.92 -13.96 -18.69
CA ALA A 353 -18.83 -13.79 -19.64
C ALA A 353 -18.09 -15.12 -19.93
N TYR A 354 -18.11 -16.07 -18.99
CA TYR A 354 -17.38 -17.32 -19.06
C TYR A 354 -18.31 -18.51 -18.85
N LYS A 355 -19.18 -18.76 -19.84
CA LYS A 355 -20.18 -19.84 -19.80
C LYS A 355 -19.57 -21.23 -19.59
N ASN A 356 -18.30 -21.41 -19.94
CA ASN A 356 -17.55 -22.64 -19.75
C ASN A 356 -17.24 -22.97 -18.27
N LEU A 357 -17.46 -22.02 -17.34
CA LEU A 357 -17.34 -22.25 -15.90
C LEU A 357 -18.64 -22.82 -15.28
N ASP A 358 -19.73 -22.87 -16.05
CA ASP A 358 -21.01 -23.50 -15.69
C ASP A 358 -21.59 -23.09 -14.31
N GLY A 359 -21.41 -21.83 -13.92
CA GLY A 359 -21.94 -21.28 -12.67
C GLY A 359 -23.37 -20.75 -12.81
N ASP A 360 -24.21 -21.00 -11.81
CA ASP A 360 -25.58 -20.46 -11.72
C ASP A 360 -25.57 -19.00 -11.25
N SER A 361 -25.98 -18.06 -12.13
CA SER A 361 -25.97 -16.64 -11.84
C SER A 361 -26.88 -16.19 -10.69
N ASP A 362 -27.91 -16.97 -10.38
CA ASP A 362 -28.93 -16.62 -9.39
C ASP A 362 -28.50 -17.07 -7.98
N LEU A 363 -27.55 -18.00 -7.89
CA LEU A 363 -27.02 -18.53 -6.63
C LEU A 363 -26.41 -17.44 -5.73
N ILE A 364 -25.78 -16.43 -6.31
CA ILE A 364 -25.16 -15.35 -5.55
C ILE A 364 -26.16 -14.40 -4.90
N ASP A 365 -27.44 -14.45 -5.28
CA ASP A 365 -28.48 -13.64 -4.65
C ASP A 365 -28.86 -14.16 -3.25
N TYR A 366 -28.46 -15.39 -2.89
CA TYR A 366 -28.51 -15.91 -1.52
C TYR A 366 -27.46 -15.27 -0.58
N LEU A 367 -26.43 -14.60 -1.12
CA LEU A 367 -25.45 -13.90 -0.30
C LEU A 367 -26.07 -12.63 0.30
N ASP A 368 -26.42 -12.65 1.59
CA ASP A 368 -26.96 -11.47 2.30
C ASP A 368 -26.14 -11.16 3.56
N ALA A 369 -24.87 -10.84 3.35
CA ALA A 369 -23.91 -10.69 4.44
C ALA A 369 -24.22 -9.45 5.29
N GLN A 370 -24.79 -8.40 4.69
CA GLN A 370 -25.19 -7.21 5.44
C GLN A 370 -26.27 -7.53 6.48
N THR A 371 -27.41 -8.10 6.08
CA THR A 371 -28.52 -8.41 6.99
C THR A 371 -28.09 -9.41 8.07
N LYS A 372 -27.31 -10.44 7.69
CA LYS A 372 -26.80 -11.41 8.65
C LYS A 372 -25.86 -10.77 9.68
N LEU A 373 -25.02 -9.82 9.25
CA LEU A 373 -24.15 -9.09 10.17
C LEU A 373 -24.97 -8.18 11.10
N GLU A 374 -26.07 -7.59 10.62
CA GLU A 374 -26.99 -6.81 11.46
C GLU A 374 -27.56 -7.67 12.60
N LEU A 375 -28.10 -8.84 12.28
CA LEU A 375 -28.61 -9.79 13.28
C LEU A 375 -27.52 -10.24 14.26
N LEU A 376 -26.34 -10.62 13.77
CA LEU A 376 -25.23 -11.05 14.62
C LEU A 376 -24.76 -9.92 15.56
N ARG A 377 -24.81 -8.67 15.12
CA ARG A 377 -24.48 -7.51 15.95
C ARG A 377 -25.52 -7.26 17.03
N GLU A 378 -26.80 -7.47 16.72
CA GLU A 378 -27.87 -7.39 17.72
C GLU A 378 -27.67 -8.45 18.80
N ASP A 379 -27.37 -9.69 18.42
CA ASP A 379 -27.08 -10.80 19.34
C ASP A 379 -25.84 -10.53 20.23
N ASP A 380 -24.77 -9.95 19.65
CA ASP A 380 -23.52 -9.64 20.37
C ASP A 380 -23.55 -8.31 21.17
N ASN A 381 -24.70 -7.62 21.19
CA ASN A 381 -24.87 -6.27 21.74
C ASN A 381 -23.82 -5.28 21.20
N GLU A 382 -23.54 -5.34 19.91
CA GLU A 382 -22.53 -4.51 19.25
C GLU A 382 -23.03 -3.10 18.95
N VAL A 383 -22.43 -2.13 19.63
CA VAL A 383 -22.88 -0.73 19.57
C VAL A 383 -22.18 0.04 18.47
N ASP A 384 -22.97 0.86 17.78
CA ASP A 384 -22.45 1.87 16.87
C ASP A 384 -22.23 3.19 17.61
N TYR A 385 -21.02 3.74 17.53
CA TYR A 385 -20.74 5.03 18.15
C TYR A 385 -21.21 6.20 17.29
N GLY A 386 -21.81 7.18 17.95
CA GLY A 386 -22.10 8.48 17.39
C GLY A 386 -20.90 9.43 17.49
N VAL A 387 -21.05 10.59 16.87
CA VAL A 387 -20.06 11.68 16.92
C VAL A 387 -20.86 12.94 17.13
N ARG A 388 -20.65 13.70 18.19
CA ARG A 388 -21.44 14.92 18.46
C ARG A 388 -20.70 16.20 18.10
N GLY A 389 -21.39 17.33 18.20
CA GLY A 389 -20.74 18.64 18.24
C GLY A 389 -20.03 18.84 19.59
N ILE A 390 -19.04 19.74 19.61
CA ILE A 390 -18.28 20.10 20.80
C ILE A 390 -19.04 21.20 21.55
N GLU A 391 -19.24 21.04 22.84
CA GLU A 391 -19.91 22.07 23.65
C GLU A 391 -19.02 23.30 23.83
N VAL A 392 -19.60 24.46 24.12
CA VAL A 392 -18.82 25.70 24.28
C VAL A 392 -17.74 25.57 25.38
N PRO A 393 -18.03 25.02 26.59
CA PRO A 393 -16.99 24.83 27.61
C PRO A 393 -15.85 23.89 27.15
N GLU A 394 -16.19 22.84 26.39
CA GLU A 394 -15.21 21.91 25.81
C GLU A 394 -14.35 22.59 24.75
N MET A 395 -14.95 23.44 23.91
CA MET A 395 -14.25 24.23 22.90
C MET A 395 -13.28 25.22 23.56
N THR A 396 -13.73 25.92 24.61
CA THR A 396 -12.90 26.82 25.42
C THR A 396 -11.73 26.07 26.05
N ARG A 397 -11.98 24.88 26.62
CA ARG A 397 -10.92 24.02 27.17
C ARG A 397 -9.93 23.60 26.08
N PHE A 398 -10.40 23.22 24.89
CA PHE A 398 -9.54 22.89 23.77
C PHE A 398 -8.64 24.07 23.39
N ALA A 399 -9.23 25.26 23.19
CA ALA A 399 -8.49 26.46 22.84
C ALA A 399 -7.44 26.83 23.90
N ASN A 400 -7.80 26.77 25.19
CA ASN A 400 -6.90 27.13 26.28
C ASN A 400 -5.76 26.12 26.50
N ILE A 401 -5.93 24.85 26.12
CA ILE A 401 -4.89 23.82 26.25
C ILE A 401 -3.97 23.77 25.03
N ILE A 402 -4.53 23.96 23.83
CA ILE A 402 -3.83 23.76 22.56
C ILE A 402 -3.22 25.07 22.05
N TYR A 403 -3.92 26.20 22.24
CA TYR A 403 -3.53 27.55 21.81
C TYR A 403 -3.37 28.44 23.04
N LYS A 404 -2.58 28.00 24.02
CA LYS A 404 -2.58 28.54 25.38
C LYS A 404 -2.09 29.98 25.52
N ASP A 405 -1.22 30.44 24.63
CA ASP A 405 -0.58 31.76 24.65
C ASP A 405 -0.07 32.13 23.24
N ALA A 406 0.23 33.43 23.05
CA ALA A 406 0.80 33.98 21.82
C ALA A 406 2.05 33.23 21.34
N ASN A 407 3.01 32.93 22.21
CA ASN A 407 4.23 32.17 21.87
C ASN A 407 3.92 30.78 21.28
N THR A 408 2.94 30.07 21.84
CA THR A 408 2.50 28.76 21.33
C THR A 408 1.87 28.90 19.96
N ILE A 409 1.07 29.95 19.75
CA ILE A 409 0.43 30.25 18.48
C ILE A 409 1.49 30.63 17.43
N GLU A 410 2.43 31.52 17.75
CA GLU A 410 3.54 31.92 16.86
C GLU A 410 4.33 30.70 16.39
N LYS A 411 4.79 29.86 17.33
CA LYS A 411 5.50 28.62 17.00
C LYS A 411 4.67 27.74 16.08
N MET A 412 3.36 27.60 16.35
CA MET A 412 2.47 26.81 15.51
C MET A 412 2.29 27.42 14.12
N LEU A 413 2.14 28.73 13.99
CA LEU A 413 2.03 29.42 12.70
C LEU A 413 3.32 29.30 11.86
N ASN A 414 4.48 29.29 12.50
CA ASN A 414 5.77 29.12 11.83
C ASN A 414 6.05 27.67 11.40
N GLU A 415 5.80 26.69 12.29
CA GLU A 415 6.19 25.29 12.06
C GLU A 415 5.06 24.44 11.45
N SER A 416 3.82 24.68 11.86
CA SER A 416 2.66 23.84 11.54
C SER A 416 1.34 24.62 11.45
N PRO A 417 1.24 25.66 10.60
CA PRO A 417 0.11 26.59 10.58
C PRO A 417 -1.25 25.91 10.32
N GLN A 418 -1.24 24.76 9.65
CA GLN A 418 -2.43 23.94 9.48
C GLN A 418 -3.10 23.56 10.81
N ASN A 419 -2.35 23.35 11.89
CA ASN A 419 -2.88 22.93 13.18
C ASN A 419 -3.72 24.04 13.85
N PHE A 420 -3.43 25.31 13.54
CA PHE A 420 -4.18 26.46 14.01
C PHE A 420 -5.34 26.79 13.06
N TYR A 421 -5.05 27.08 11.79
CA TYR A 421 -6.08 27.58 10.88
C TYR A 421 -7.11 26.53 10.49
N THR A 422 -6.78 25.23 10.43
CA THR A 422 -7.81 24.22 10.12
C THR A 422 -8.81 24.02 11.27
N PHE A 423 -8.48 24.46 12.50
CA PHE A 423 -9.44 24.53 13.59
C PHE A 423 -10.47 25.63 13.32
N LEU A 424 -10.00 26.83 12.99
CA LEU A 424 -10.85 27.97 12.64
C LEU A 424 -11.70 27.69 11.39
N LEU A 425 -11.11 27.13 10.33
CA LEU A 425 -11.85 26.73 9.13
C LEU A 425 -12.88 25.63 9.43
N GLY A 426 -12.54 24.67 10.30
CA GLY A 426 -13.48 23.64 10.74
C GLY A 426 -14.66 24.22 11.51
N LEU A 427 -14.41 25.19 12.39
CA LEU A 427 -15.43 25.86 13.19
C LEU A 427 -16.34 26.77 12.35
N VAL A 428 -15.75 27.56 11.45
CA VAL A 428 -16.43 28.62 10.70
C VAL A 428 -17.02 28.15 9.38
N PHE A 429 -16.48 27.10 8.75
CA PHE A 429 -16.97 26.58 7.47
C PHE A 429 -17.46 25.13 7.52
N GLY A 430 -17.22 24.43 8.64
CA GLY A 430 -17.46 23.00 8.73
C GLY A 430 -16.71 22.20 7.67
N VAL A 431 -15.58 22.69 7.14
CA VAL A 431 -14.87 21.99 6.05
C VAL A 431 -14.43 20.59 6.49
N ARG A 432 -14.34 19.67 5.53
CA ARG A 432 -13.63 18.41 5.78
C ARG A 432 -12.14 18.72 5.92
N ILE A 433 -11.42 17.97 6.75
CA ILE A 433 -9.99 18.20 7.02
C ILE A 433 -9.15 18.32 5.73
N ARG A 434 -9.44 17.49 4.72
CA ARG A 434 -8.78 17.54 3.41
C ARG A 434 -9.11 18.82 2.64
N GLU A 435 -10.36 19.28 2.67
CA GLU A 435 -10.81 20.49 1.98
C GLU A 435 -10.09 21.72 2.53
N GLY A 436 -9.94 21.82 3.85
CA GLY A 436 -9.17 22.90 4.49
C GLY A 436 -7.67 22.80 4.22
N LEU A 437 -7.08 21.59 4.33
CA LEU A 437 -5.64 21.39 4.20
C LEU A 437 -5.11 21.66 2.78
N GLN A 438 -5.89 21.35 1.75
CA GLN A 438 -5.46 21.44 0.34
C GLN A 438 -5.63 22.83 -0.29
N LEU A 439 -6.06 23.83 0.48
CA LEU A 439 -6.24 25.20 0.00
C LEU A 439 -4.92 25.75 -0.57
N LYS A 440 -4.99 26.33 -1.77
CA LYS A 440 -3.87 27.02 -2.43
C LYS A 440 -4.08 28.52 -2.40
N ILE A 441 -2.99 29.29 -2.46
CA ILE A 441 -3.07 30.76 -2.48
C ILE A 441 -3.90 31.22 -3.68
N ARG A 442 -3.73 30.58 -4.84
CA ARG A 442 -4.53 30.86 -6.05
C ARG A 442 -6.04 30.60 -5.91
N ASN A 443 -6.45 29.81 -4.92
CA ASN A 443 -7.87 29.59 -4.63
C ASN A 443 -8.50 30.78 -3.91
N LEU A 444 -7.71 31.69 -3.32
CA LEU A 444 -8.21 32.94 -2.79
C LEU A 444 -8.65 33.85 -3.93
N LYS A 445 -9.88 34.33 -3.85
CA LYS A 445 -10.55 35.20 -4.81
C LYS A 445 -11.27 36.31 -4.07
N VAL A 446 -11.67 37.34 -4.82
CA VAL A 446 -12.45 38.46 -4.30
C VAL A 446 -13.63 38.75 -5.21
N GLN A 447 -14.75 39.15 -4.60
CA GLN A 447 -15.88 39.79 -5.28
C GLN A 447 -15.95 41.22 -4.73
N GLU A 448 -15.97 42.21 -5.60
CA GLU A 448 -16.25 43.60 -5.27
C GLU A 448 -17.74 43.88 -5.51
N LYS A 449 -18.42 44.40 -4.50
CA LYS A 449 -19.83 44.76 -4.58
C LYS A 449 -20.09 45.90 -3.60
N ASP A 450 -20.84 46.91 -4.03
CA ASP A 450 -21.18 48.08 -3.22
C ASP A 450 -19.94 48.77 -2.60
N GLY A 451 -18.81 48.77 -3.33
CA GLY A 451 -17.55 49.37 -2.89
C GLY A 451 -16.78 48.56 -1.83
N GLN A 452 -17.22 47.35 -1.50
CA GLN A 452 -16.57 46.46 -0.53
C GLN A 452 -16.03 45.19 -1.19
N LYS A 453 -14.85 44.74 -0.73
CA LYS A 453 -14.22 43.48 -1.12
C LYS A 453 -14.70 42.32 -0.25
N TYR A 454 -15.19 41.26 -0.89
CA TYR A 454 -15.61 40.01 -0.26
C TYR A 454 -14.69 38.87 -0.69
N TYR A 455 -13.73 38.52 0.17
CA TYR A 455 -12.79 37.43 -0.08
C TYR A 455 -13.47 36.06 0.06
N TYR A 456 -13.06 35.10 -0.75
CA TYR A 456 -13.54 33.72 -0.66
C TYR A 456 -12.51 32.71 -1.16
N PHE A 457 -12.54 31.51 -0.60
CA PHE A 457 -11.84 30.37 -1.19
C PHE A 457 -12.71 29.69 -2.24
N TYR A 458 -12.22 29.61 -3.46
CA TYR A 458 -12.81 28.84 -4.55
C TYR A 458 -12.34 27.38 -4.47
N LEU A 459 -13.16 26.50 -3.87
CA LEU A 459 -12.83 25.07 -3.80
C LEU A 459 -13.08 24.39 -5.15
N ASP A 460 -12.03 23.77 -5.70
CA ASP A 460 -12.09 23.01 -6.94
C ASP A 460 -11.23 21.73 -6.85
N GLU A 461 -11.10 21.00 -7.97
CA GLU A 461 -10.21 19.85 -8.12
C GLU A 461 -9.24 20.05 -9.31
N ASN A 462 -8.87 21.29 -9.63
CA ASN A 462 -8.11 21.59 -10.85
C ASN A 462 -6.66 21.07 -10.80
N ASP A 463 -6.10 20.81 -9.61
CA ASP A 463 -4.75 20.27 -9.43
C ASP A 463 -4.74 18.75 -9.24
N ASN A 464 -3.63 18.12 -9.60
CA ASN A 464 -3.44 16.67 -9.48
C ASN A 464 -3.57 16.14 -8.04
N ASP A 465 -3.13 16.91 -7.04
CA ASP A 465 -3.14 16.56 -5.61
C ASP A 465 -4.45 16.93 -4.88
N THR A 466 -5.30 17.73 -5.52
CA THR A 466 -6.58 18.18 -4.99
C THR A 466 -7.70 17.18 -5.29
N ARG A 467 -8.47 16.86 -4.25
CA ARG A 467 -9.62 15.96 -4.34
C ARG A 467 -10.72 16.38 -3.37
N LEU A 468 -11.95 16.36 -3.87
CA LEU A 468 -13.19 16.69 -3.19
C LEU A 468 -14.08 15.45 -3.14
N LYS A 469 -14.80 15.28 -2.04
CA LYS A 469 -15.54 14.02 -1.80
C LYS A 469 -16.79 13.90 -2.67
N THR A 470 -17.47 15.01 -2.93
CA THR A 470 -18.75 15.06 -3.64
C THR A 470 -18.76 16.20 -4.65
N SER A 471 -19.71 16.19 -5.60
CA SER A 471 -19.95 17.33 -6.50
C SER A 471 -20.21 18.62 -5.70
N ASN A 472 -21.05 18.54 -4.67
CA ASN A 472 -21.39 19.68 -3.78
C ASN A 472 -20.23 20.21 -2.93
N SER A 473 -19.10 19.48 -2.82
CA SER A 473 -17.89 20.04 -2.21
C SER A 473 -17.27 21.16 -3.05
N HIS A 474 -17.57 21.24 -4.35
CA HIS A 474 -17.12 22.29 -5.25
C HIS A 474 -17.92 23.58 -4.99
N ARG A 475 -17.50 24.34 -3.99
CA ARG A 475 -18.23 25.51 -3.49
C ARG A 475 -17.31 26.69 -3.20
N ASN A 476 -17.90 27.85 -2.99
CA ASN A 476 -17.18 29.00 -2.47
C ASN A 476 -17.27 28.99 -0.95
N LEU A 477 -16.17 29.35 -0.28
CA LEU A 477 -16.12 29.58 1.16
C LEU A 477 -15.83 31.07 1.41
N PRO A 478 -16.87 31.92 1.59
CA PRO A 478 -16.68 33.35 1.80
C PRO A 478 -16.04 33.62 3.15
N ILE A 479 -14.98 34.42 3.22
CA ILE A 479 -14.21 34.66 4.44
C ILE A 479 -14.93 35.69 5.31
N PRO A 480 -15.50 35.32 6.48
CA PRO A 480 -16.17 36.26 7.37
C PRO A 480 -15.17 37.04 8.23
N ASN A 481 -15.65 38.10 8.89
CA ASN A 481 -14.84 39.02 9.69
C ASN A 481 -14.09 38.32 10.82
N VAL A 482 -14.67 37.28 11.43
CA VAL A 482 -13.98 36.51 12.48
C VAL A 482 -12.67 35.90 11.98
N LEU A 483 -12.60 35.40 10.74
CA LEU A 483 -11.35 34.86 10.20
C LEU A 483 -10.37 35.97 9.83
N ILE A 484 -10.85 37.11 9.34
CA ILE A 484 -10.02 38.29 9.02
C ILE A 484 -9.36 38.83 10.28
N ARG A 485 -10.15 39.04 11.35
CA ARG A 485 -9.67 39.47 12.68
C ARG A 485 -8.66 38.49 13.28
N LEU A 486 -8.84 37.18 13.03
CA LEU A 486 -7.89 36.13 13.41
C LEU A 486 -6.73 35.97 12.39
N GLY A 487 -6.46 36.99 11.59
CA GLY A 487 -5.24 37.14 10.80
C GLY A 487 -5.15 36.23 9.56
N ILE A 488 -6.25 35.64 9.07
CA ILE A 488 -6.17 34.73 7.91
C ILE A 488 -5.60 35.43 6.66
N LEU A 489 -5.95 36.69 6.41
CA LEU A 489 -5.46 37.44 5.25
C LEU A 489 -3.99 37.81 5.43
N THR A 490 -3.58 38.27 6.62
CA THR A 490 -2.16 38.50 6.96
C THR A 490 -1.33 37.25 6.72
N PHE A 491 -1.81 36.10 7.18
CA PHE A 491 -1.10 34.83 6.98
C PHE A 491 -0.97 34.46 5.50
N ILE A 492 -2.05 34.60 4.71
CA ILE A 492 -2.00 34.31 3.27
C ILE A 492 -1.01 35.24 2.56
N ASP A 493 -1.00 36.53 2.92
CA ASP A 493 -0.11 37.52 2.34
C ASP A 493 1.35 37.17 2.57
N ARG A 494 1.74 36.91 3.83
CA ARG A 494 3.10 36.47 4.18
C ARG A 494 3.49 35.18 3.46
N ARG A 495 2.58 34.21 3.35
CA ARG A 495 2.84 32.95 2.62
C ARG A 495 3.11 33.21 1.14
N ARG A 496 2.38 34.15 0.53
CA ARG A 496 2.59 34.56 -0.86
C ARG A 496 3.93 35.27 -1.03
N GLU A 497 4.27 36.21 -0.15
CA GLU A 497 5.55 36.93 -0.18
C GLU A 497 6.75 35.98 -0.08
N LEU A 498 6.61 34.90 0.69
CA LEU A 498 7.60 33.82 0.80
C LEU A 498 7.59 32.84 -0.38
N GLY A 499 6.74 33.06 -1.41
CA GLY A 499 6.71 32.26 -2.64
C GLY A 499 6.01 30.91 -2.51
N TYR A 500 5.23 30.66 -1.46
CA TYR A 500 4.48 29.41 -1.33
C TYR A 500 3.26 29.37 -2.25
N GLU A 501 3.00 28.24 -2.90
CA GLU A 501 1.78 28.05 -3.70
C GLU A 501 0.59 27.55 -2.87
N THR A 502 0.87 26.80 -1.79
CA THR A 502 -0.14 26.24 -0.90
C THR A 502 -0.28 27.07 0.38
N LEU A 503 -1.51 27.14 0.89
CA LEU A 503 -1.77 27.82 2.16
C LEU A 503 -1.03 27.12 3.31
N PHE A 504 -1.04 25.78 3.29
CA PHE A 504 -0.37 24.94 4.28
C PHE A 504 0.63 23.99 3.64
N ASN A 505 1.66 23.63 4.39
CA ASN A 505 2.62 22.61 3.98
C ASN A 505 2.03 21.22 4.26
N TYR A 506 1.95 20.37 3.24
CA TYR A 506 1.53 18.97 3.38
C TYR A 506 2.32 18.04 2.46
N LYS A 507 2.39 16.76 2.84
CA LYS A 507 3.01 15.71 2.01
C LYS A 507 1.93 14.92 1.29
N PHE A 508 1.95 14.94 -0.04
CA PHE A 508 1.06 14.13 -0.86
C PHE A 508 1.58 12.71 -1.05
N ASN A 509 0.88 11.73 -0.48
CA ASN A 509 1.19 10.33 -0.72
C ASN A 509 0.59 9.88 -2.06
N LYS A 510 1.44 9.74 -3.09
CA LYS A 510 1.02 9.33 -4.44
C LYS A 510 0.34 7.94 -4.46
N LYS A 511 0.71 7.02 -3.58
CA LYS A 511 0.13 5.65 -3.52
C LYS A 511 -1.27 5.67 -2.93
N SER A 512 -1.44 6.26 -1.75
CA SER A 512 -2.74 6.30 -1.07
C SER A 512 -3.63 7.47 -1.49
N GLN A 513 -3.09 8.43 -2.24
CA GLN A 513 -3.74 9.68 -2.60
C GLN A 513 -4.20 10.44 -1.34
N GLU A 514 -3.41 10.42 -0.26
CA GLU A 514 -3.73 11.05 1.03
C GLU A 514 -2.76 12.18 1.38
N ILE A 515 -3.28 13.22 2.03
CA ILE A 515 -2.53 14.39 2.53
C ILE A 515 -2.74 14.65 4.04
N THR A 516 -3.71 13.98 4.64
CA THR A 516 -4.28 14.38 5.95
C THR A 516 -3.59 13.73 7.14
N GLY A 517 -2.63 12.82 6.92
CA GLY A 517 -2.09 11.94 7.96
C GLY A 517 -1.53 12.67 9.19
N ALA A 518 -0.67 13.66 8.99
CA ALA A 518 -0.06 14.42 10.09
C ALA A 518 -1.11 15.22 10.89
N LEU A 519 -2.05 15.85 10.19
CA LEU A 519 -3.10 16.67 10.80
C LEU A 519 -4.13 15.81 11.56
N ASN A 520 -4.47 14.63 11.04
CA ASN A 520 -5.32 13.68 11.76
C ASN A 520 -4.67 13.24 13.09
N ILE A 521 -3.36 12.95 13.07
CA ILE A 521 -2.61 12.58 14.29
C ILE A 521 -2.58 13.73 15.29
N PHE A 522 -2.37 14.97 14.82
CA PHE A 522 -2.44 16.16 15.67
C PHE A 522 -3.78 16.25 16.40
N TYR A 523 -4.90 16.23 15.66
CA TYR A 523 -6.23 16.33 16.26
C TYR A 523 -6.56 15.14 17.16
N GLN A 524 -6.18 13.92 16.80
CA GLN A 524 -6.37 12.75 17.65
C GLN A 524 -5.68 12.94 19.02
N ARG A 525 -4.43 13.42 19.03
CA ARG A 525 -3.69 13.71 20.26
C ARG A 525 -4.27 14.88 21.03
N ALA A 526 -4.66 15.95 20.34
CA ALA A 526 -5.25 17.13 20.95
C ALA A 526 -6.59 16.78 21.63
N PHE A 527 -7.48 16.06 20.96
CA PHE A 527 -8.74 15.61 21.55
C PHE A 527 -8.53 14.65 22.70
N GLN A 528 -7.59 13.69 22.60
CA GLN A 528 -7.28 12.81 23.73
C GLN A 528 -6.80 13.62 24.95
N LYS A 529 -5.92 14.60 24.73
CA LYS A 529 -5.40 15.48 25.79
C LYS A 529 -6.51 16.32 26.45
N CYS A 530 -7.44 16.83 25.65
CA CYS A 530 -8.49 17.74 26.12
C CYS A 530 -9.71 17.02 26.68
N PHE A 531 -10.07 15.85 26.15
CA PHE A 531 -11.38 15.23 26.35
C PHE A 531 -11.31 13.77 26.84
N GLY A 532 -10.12 13.18 26.94
CA GLY A 532 -9.94 11.83 27.48
C GLY A 532 -10.76 10.79 26.71
N GLU A 533 -11.64 10.09 27.41
CA GLU A 533 -12.49 9.03 26.88
C GLU A 533 -13.45 9.50 25.78
N LEU A 534 -13.82 10.79 25.74
CA LEU A 534 -14.67 11.34 24.71
C LEU A 534 -13.95 11.51 23.36
N ALA A 535 -12.63 11.38 23.29
CA ALA A 535 -11.91 11.47 22.03
C ALA A 535 -12.11 10.21 21.19
N CYS A 536 -12.40 10.36 19.89
CA CYS A 536 -12.58 9.21 18.99
C CYS A 536 -11.24 8.54 18.67
N ASN A 537 -10.98 7.37 19.27
CA ASN A 537 -9.88 6.47 18.92
C ASN A 537 -10.25 5.02 19.25
N GLU A 538 -9.49 4.04 18.73
CA GLU A 538 -9.84 2.62 18.90
C GLU A 538 -9.89 2.17 20.37
N ALA A 539 -9.01 2.68 21.24
CA ALA A 539 -9.02 2.31 22.65
C ALA A 539 -10.30 2.78 23.36
N ASN A 540 -10.71 4.04 23.10
CA ASN A 540 -11.94 4.57 23.67
C ASN A 540 -13.19 3.94 23.04
N ILE A 541 -13.16 3.57 21.76
CA ILE A 541 -14.25 2.82 21.11
C ILE A 541 -14.44 1.45 21.77
N GLU A 542 -13.36 0.75 22.08
CA GLU A 542 -13.44 -0.54 22.79
C GLU A 542 -13.90 -0.36 24.24
N LEU A 543 -13.46 0.70 24.91
CA LEU A 543 -13.94 1.03 26.25
C LEU A 543 -15.46 1.30 26.26
N LEU A 544 -15.97 2.08 25.30
CA LEU A 544 -17.41 2.30 25.13
C LEU A 544 -18.15 0.98 24.92
N ARG A 545 -17.63 0.10 24.05
CA ARG A 545 -18.22 -1.22 23.79
C ARG A 545 -18.31 -2.06 25.07
N GLN A 546 -17.25 -2.08 25.89
CA GLN A 546 -17.25 -2.81 27.16
C GLN A 546 -18.28 -2.23 28.14
N ARG A 547 -18.32 -0.90 28.32
CA ARG A 547 -19.29 -0.25 29.21
C ARG A 547 -20.74 -0.51 28.83
N VAL A 548 -21.07 -0.48 27.54
CA VAL A 548 -22.44 -0.79 27.10
C VAL A 548 -22.78 -2.27 27.33
N LYS A 549 -21.81 -3.19 27.17
CA LYS A 549 -22.00 -4.60 27.55
C LYS A 549 -22.23 -4.76 29.07
N ASP A 550 -21.66 -3.87 29.87
CA ASP A 550 -21.88 -3.81 31.32
C ASP A 550 -23.17 -3.07 31.72
N GLY A 551 -23.97 -2.61 30.73
CA GLY A 551 -25.28 -1.98 30.93
C GLY A 551 -25.28 -0.45 30.98
N GLU A 552 -24.16 0.21 30.70
CA GLU A 552 -24.09 1.67 30.60
C GLU A 552 -24.70 2.20 29.29
N GLU A 553 -25.16 3.46 29.30
CA GLU A 553 -25.63 4.13 28.08
C GLU A 553 -24.47 4.51 27.15
N ALA A 554 -24.70 4.35 25.84
CA ALA A 554 -23.70 4.70 24.84
C ALA A 554 -23.55 6.22 24.69
N TYR A 555 -22.32 6.72 24.79
CA TYR A 555 -22.00 8.14 24.57
C TYR A 555 -21.45 8.42 23.16
N GLU A 556 -21.56 9.67 22.71
CA GLU A 556 -21.04 10.12 21.41
C GLU A 556 -19.61 10.69 21.52
N PHE A 557 -18.75 10.36 20.55
CA PHE A 557 -17.36 10.83 20.52
C PHE A 557 -17.18 12.24 19.93
N ILE A 558 -16.02 12.82 20.22
CA ILE A 558 -15.48 14.05 19.64
C ILE A 558 -14.32 13.72 18.68
N GLN A 559 -14.34 14.32 17.50
CA GLN A 559 -13.28 14.26 16.50
C GLN A 559 -13.32 15.51 15.59
N TYR A 560 -12.48 15.61 14.57
CA TYR A 560 -12.44 16.81 13.72
C TYR A 560 -13.80 17.09 13.04
N ARG A 561 -14.55 16.03 12.70
CA ARG A 561 -15.91 16.14 12.15
C ARG A 561 -16.90 16.81 13.13
N SER A 562 -16.59 16.85 14.42
CA SER A 562 -17.41 17.55 15.42
C SER A 562 -17.48 19.05 15.16
N PHE A 563 -16.39 19.70 14.70
CA PHE A 563 -16.43 21.10 14.29
C PHE A 563 -17.45 21.34 13.16
N ARG A 564 -17.53 20.42 12.19
CA ARG A 564 -18.57 20.47 11.16
C ARG A 564 -19.97 20.32 11.73
N LYS A 565 -20.17 19.49 12.76
CA LYS A 565 -21.47 19.39 13.45
C LYS A 565 -21.81 20.70 14.16
N ASN A 566 -20.84 21.35 14.81
CA ASN A 566 -21.04 22.68 15.38
C ASN A 566 -21.49 23.68 14.31
N PHE A 567 -20.76 23.78 13.21
CA PHE A 567 -21.09 24.66 12.09
C PHE A 567 -22.49 24.39 11.53
N VAL A 568 -22.82 23.12 11.22
CA VAL A 568 -24.13 22.74 10.69
C VAL A 568 -25.24 23.07 11.69
N ASN A 569 -25.03 22.83 12.98
CA ASN A 569 -26.02 23.18 14.01
C ASN A 569 -26.23 24.70 14.10
N VAL A 570 -25.16 25.49 14.03
CA VAL A 570 -25.23 26.96 14.03
C VAL A 570 -26.00 27.44 12.81
N ILE A 571 -25.59 27.00 11.61
CA ILE A 571 -26.21 27.44 10.37
C ILE A 571 -27.65 26.95 10.28
N ASP A 572 -27.93 25.65 10.39
CA ASP A 572 -29.28 25.12 10.15
C ASP A 572 -30.30 25.55 11.22
N ARG A 573 -29.90 25.65 12.50
CA ARG A 573 -30.86 25.82 13.60
C ARG A 573 -31.10 27.27 14.01
N GLN A 574 -30.11 28.13 13.86
CA GLN A 574 -30.21 29.51 14.36
C GLN A 574 -30.74 30.51 13.32
N LYS A 575 -31.04 30.06 12.08
CA LYS A 575 -31.58 30.90 10.99
C LYS A 575 -30.78 32.20 10.77
N ILE A 576 -29.45 32.09 10.81
CA ILE A 576 -28.50 33.21 10.73
C ILE A 576 -28.51 33.87 9.33
N GLY A 577 -28.77 35.17 9.22
CA GLY A 577 -28.57 35.91 7.97
C GLY A 577 -29.85 36.44 7.32
N GLY A 578 -30.95 36.47 8.06
CA GLY A 578 -32.21 37.09 7.62
C GLY A 578 -32.68 36.57 6.26
N ASN A 579 -32.94 37.46 5.32
CA ASN A 579 -33.42 37.11 3.98
C ASN A 579 -32.42 36.29 3.15
N TYR A 580 -31.13 36.31 3.48
CA TYR A 580 -30.12 35.51 2.81
C TYR A 580 -30.12 34.05 3.26
N HIS A 581 -30.72 33.76 4.43
CA HIS A 581 -30.81 32.44 5.04
C HIS A 581 -31.86 31.55 4.34
N THR A 582 -31.61 31.18 3.09
CA THR A 582 -32.45 30.24 2.35
C THR A 582 -31.88 28.82 2.44
N ILE A 583 -32.74 27.80 2.45
CA ILE A 583 -32.33 26.39 2.45
C ILE A 583 -31.28 26.12 1.35
N THR A 584 -31.48 26.70 0.17
CA THR A 584 -30.54 26.59 -0.96
C THR A 584 -29.18 27.18 -0.62
N ASN A 585 -29.10 28.40 -0.08
CA ASN A 585 -27.82 29.02 0.30
C ASN A 585 -27.11 28.24 1.41
N ILE A 586 -27.86 27.70 2.37
CA ILE A 586 -27.30 26.90 3.44
C ILE A 586 -26.72 25.59 2.91
N LYS A 587 -27.44 24.91 2.03
CA LYS A 587 -26.93 23.71 1.34
C LYS A 587 -25.68 24.02 0.49
N LYS A 588 -25.64 25.16 -0.20
CA LYS A 588 -24.45 25.63 -0.94
C LYS A 588 -23.25 25.89 -0.03
N LEU A 589 -23.43 26.46 1.16
CA LEU A 589 -22.35 26.68 2.15
C LEU A 589 -21.84 25.38 2.75
N ILE A 590 -22.76 24.49 3.16
CA ILE A 590 -22.43 23.22 3.81
C ILE A 590 -21.77 22.26 2.81
N GLY A 591 -22.26 22.18 1.57
CA GLY A 591 -21.81 21.23 0.57
C GLY A 591 -22.33 19.79 0.78
N HIS A 592 -23.61 19.66 1.19
CA HIS A 592 -24.31 18.37 1.33
C HIS A 592 -25.42 18.22 0.27
N SER A 593 -25.65 16.98 -0.21
CA SER A 593 -26.87 16.57 -0.91
C SER A 593 -27.82 15.88 0.07
N ASP A 594 -29.13 15.99 -0.14
CA ASP A 594 -30.11 15.19 0.59
C ASP A 594 -29.84 13.70 0.31
N SER A 595 -30.11 12.87 1.31
CA SER A 595 -29.74 11.46 1.42
C SER A 595 -30.47 10.52 0.45
N SER A 596 -31.17 11.02 -0.56
CA SER A 596 -31.92 10.21 -1.53
C SER A 596 -31.65 10.65 -2.97
N ALA A 597 -31.37 9.66 -3.81
CA ALA A 597 -31.37 9.63 -5.27
C ALA A 597 -30.89 10.90 -6.03
N THR A 598 -29.78 10.72 -6.76
CA THR A 598 -29.08 11.71 -7.62
C THR A 598 -28.51 12.93 -6.90
N GLU A 599 -27.17 12.95 -6.71
CA GLU A 599 -26.38 14.11 -6.26
C GLU A 599 -26.63 15.35 -7.15
N TYR A 600 -27.72 16.09 -6.93
CA TYR A 600 -27.94 17.38 -7.56
C TYR A 600 -26.86 18.34 -7.07
N TYR A 601 -26.15 18.95 -8.02
CA TYR A 601 -25.14 19.95 -7.71
C TYR A 601 -25.83 21.29 -7.45
N TYR A 602 -25.75 21.80 -6.22
CA TYR A 602 -26.42 23.03 -5.81
C TYR A 602 -25.78 24.31 -6.35
N GLU A 603 -24.72 24.21 -7.17
CA GLU A 603 -23.93 25.36 -7.63
C GLU A 603 -23.20 26.08 -6.49
N ARG A 604 -22.58 27.22 -6.81
CA ARG A 604 -21.76 27.99 -5.87
C ARG A 604 -22.62 29.06 -5.20
N ILE A 605 -22.30 29.36 -3.94
CA ILE A 605 -22.87 30.52 -3.26
C ILE A 605 -22.16 31.79 -3.74
N GLU A 606 -22.93 32.87 -3.92
CA GLU A 606 -22.37 34.20 -4.15
C GLU A 606 -21.55 34.63 -2.92
N PRO A 607 -20.30 35.08 -3.08
CA PRO A 607 -19.43 35.46 -1.96
C PRO A 607 -20.06 36.47 -1.00
N PHE A 608 -20.65 37.54 -1.52
CA PHE A 608 -21.41 38.52 -0.74
C PHE A 608 -22.50 37.86 0.11
N VAL A 609 -23.35 37.02 -0.48
CA VAL A 609 -24.47 36.37 0.23
C VAL A 609 -23.97 35.47 1.35
N GLY A 610 -22.96 34.63 1.07
CA GLY A 610 -22.41 33.76 2.12
C GLY A 610 -21.66 34.54 3.20
N TYR A 611 -21.01 35.65 2.85
CA TYR A 611 -20.43 36.58 3.83
C TYR A 611 -21.50 37.17 4.76
N GLN A 612 -22.66 37.60 4.24
CA GLN A 612 -23.75 38.11 5.06
C GLN A 612 -24.30 37.05 6.03
N ILE A 613 -24.49 35.81 5.54
CA ILE A 613 -24.93 34.69 6.37
C ILE A 613 -23.93 34.42 7.50
N LEU A 614 -22.64 34.30 7.16
CA LEU A 614 -21.62 33.93 8.16
C LEU A 614 -21.40 35.02 9.19
N ASN A 615 -21.44 36.31 8.81
CA ASN A 615 -21.24 37.41 9.76
C ASN A 615 -22.48 37.74 10.61
N SER A 616 -23.64 37.18 10.28
CA SER A 616 -24.83 37.34 11.12
C SER A 616 -24.81 36.48 12.39
N PHE A 617 -23.87 35.52 12.48
CA PHE A 617 -23.58 34.80 13.72
C PHE A 617 -22.44 35.49 14.47
N ASP A 618 -22.70 35.90 15.70
CA ASP A 618 -21.68 36.50 16.56
C ASP A 618 -20.78 35.42 17.17
N TYR A 619 -19.69 35.12 16.46
CA TYR A 619 -18.71 34.13 16.89
C TYR A 619 -18.05 34.48 18.22
N PHE A 620 -17.78 35.76 18.50
CA PHE A 620 -17.09 36.16 19.73
C PHE A 620 -18.01 36.01 20.95
N PHE A 621 -19.29 36.36 20.80
CA PHE A 621 -20.29 36.12 21.84
C PHE A 621 -20.46 34.63 22.15
N HIS A 622 -20.58 33.78 21.11
CA HIS A 622 -20.80 32.34 21.30
C HIS A 622 -19.54 31.54 21.65
N TYR A 623 -18.37 32.05 21.27
CA TYR A 623 -17.07 31.46 21.55
C TYR A 623 -16.13 32.51 22.15
N PRO A 624 -16.29 32.87 23.44
CA PRO A 624 -15.54 33.97 24.06
C PRO A 624 -14.01 33.79 24.04
N PHE A 625 -13.53 32.54 23.96
CA PHE A 625 -12.09 32.28 23.81
C PHE A 625 -11.50 32.88 22.53
N LEU A 626 -12.31 33.22 21.53
CA LEU A 626 -11.85 33.88 20.30
C LEU A 626 -11.35 35.30 20.54
N GLU A 627 -11.86 36.01 21.55
CA GLU A 627 -11.37 37.36 21.92
C GLU A 627 -9.90 37.28 22.34
N ARG A 628 -9.59 36.34 23.25
CA ARG A 628 -8.20 36.06 23.64
C ARG A 628 -7.34 35.66 22.45
N LEU A 629 -7.85 34.76 21.59
CA LEU A 629 -7.08 34.34 20.41
C LEU A 629 -6.83 35.50 19.44
N GLU A 630 -7.75 36.46 19.33
CA GLU A 630 -7.53 37.66 18.53
C GLU A 630 -6.43 38.55 19.11
N GLU A 631 -6.39 38.73 20.43
CA GLU A 631 -5.32 39.47 21.11
C GLU A 631 -3.96 38.78 20.92
N ASP A 632 -3.89 37.47 21.15
CA ASP A 632 -2.67 36.68 20.93
C ASP A 632 -2.21 36.79 19.46
N ILE A 633 -3.14 36.73 18.50
CA ILE A 633 -2.83 36.84 17.07
C ILE A 633 -2.34 38.23 16.68
N LYS A 634 -2.91 39.28 17.26
CA LYS A 634 -2.42 40.66 17.08
C LYS A 634 -1.00 40.80 17.58
N GLU A 635 -0.68 40.25 18.75
CA GLU A 635 0.69 40.22 19.27
C GLU A 635 1.64 39.50 18.29
N VAL A 636 1.30 38.29 17.85
CA VAL A 636 2.12 37.50 16.90
C VAL A 636 2.35 38.22 15.57
N PHE A 637 1.37 38.99 15.11
CA PHE A 637 1.49 39.77 13.88
C PHE A 637 1.98 41.22 14.10
N ASN A 638 2.39 41.58 15.32
CA ASN A 638 2.81 42.94 15.70
C ASN A 638 1.77 44.01 15.31
N ASP A 639 0.49 43.73 15.59
CA ASP A 639 -0.68 44.55 15.23
C ASP A 639 -0.90 44.81 13.73
N ASP A 640 -0.10 44.20 12.83
CA ASP A 640 -0.27 44.31 11.37
C ASP A 640 -1.29 43.30 10.81
N ILE A 641 -2.54 43.42 11.28
CA ILE A 641 -3.65 42.63 10.75
C ILE A 641 -4.16 43.24 9.44
N LYS A 642 -4.05 42.50 8.34
CA LYS A 642 -4.56 42.87 7.02
C LYS A 642 -6.06 42.61 6.96
N TYR A 643 -6.82 43.64 6.61
CA TYR A 643 -8.25 43.55 6.31
C TYR A 643 -8.53 43.48 4.81
N GLU A 644 -7.56 43.88 3.99
CA GLU A 644 -7.59 43.79 2.54
C GLU A 644 -6.23 43.35 1.98
N LEU A 645 -6.25 42.85 0.73
CA LEU A 645 -5.09 42.40 -0.02
C LEU A 645 -5.11 43.05 -1.40
N ASP A 646 -4.15 43.92 -1.67
CA ASP A 646 -4.11 44.71 -2.91
C ASP A 646 -3.83 43.86 -4.16
N TRP A 647 -3.17 42.71 -3.99
CA TRP A 647 -2.82 41.81 -5.08
C TRP A 647 -3.95 40.84 -5.48
N VAL A 648 -5.03 40.78 -4.70
CA VAL A 648 -6.21 39.99 -5.04
C VAL A 648 -7.23 40.93 -5.67
N THR A 649 -7.31 40.91 -6.99
CA THR A 649 -8.28 41.71 -7.74
C THR A 649 -9.35 40.82 -8.36
N GLN A 650 -10.55 41.36 -8.46
CA GLN A 650 -11.65 40.68 -9.15
C GLN A 650 -11.36 40.64 -10.65
N LYS A 651 -11.42 39.46 -11.27
CA LYS A 651 -11.19 39.32 -12.71
C LYS A 651 -12.43 39.60 -13.55
N ASN A 652 -13.60 39.21 -13.06
CA ASN A 652 -14.91 39.50 -13.67
C ASN A 652 -16.05 39.29 -12.64
N ASP A 653 -17.25 39.82 -12.92
CA ASP A 653 -18.43 39.80 -12.04
C ASP A 653 -19.02 38.43 -11.75
N GLU A 654 -18.71 37.44 -12.59
CA GLU A 654 -19.27 36.10 -12.50
C GLU A 654 -18.21 35.03 -12.19
N GLU A 655 -17.00 35.41 -11.79
CA GLU A 655 -15.89 34.46 -11.57
C GLU A 655 -16.28 33.41 -10.51
N TRP A 656 -17.04 33.85 -9.51
CA TRP A 656 -17.55 33.01 -8.44
C TRP A 656 -18.56 31.96 -8.91
N LYS A 657 -19.20 32.15 -10.07
CA LYS A 657 -20.19 31.21 -10.68
C LYS A 657 -19.52 30.09 -11.47
N ILE A 658 -18.24 30.23 -11.84
CA ILE A 658 -17.55 29.29 -12.73
C ILE A 658 -17.67 27.87 -12.16
N LYS A 659 -18.25 26.96 -12.98
CA LYS A 659 -18.34 25.54 -12.63
C LYS A 659 -16.94 24.94 -12.73
N SER A 660 -16.46 24.39 -11.64
CA SER A 660 -15.18 23.69 -11.61
C SER A 660 -15.26 22.41 -12.43
N LYS A 661 -14.15 22.02 -13.07
CA LYS A 661 -14.02 20.70 -13.69
C LYS A 661 -14.09 19.65 -12.59
N ILE A 662 -15.25 19.00 -12.45
CA ILE A 662 -15.40 17.87 -11.55
C ILE A 662 -14.55 16.74 -12.16
N LYS A 663 -13.52 16.29 -11.45
CA LYS A 663 -12.82 15.08 -11.89
C LYS A 663 -13.87 13.99 -11.90
N LYS A 664 -14.10 13.37 -13.07
CA LYS A 664 -15.09 12.29 -13.17
C LYS A 664 -14.75 11.29 -12.07
N ASN A 665 -15.64 11.16 -11.08
CA ASN A 665 -15.78 9.92 -10.34
C ASN A 665 -16.04 8.91 -11.43
N LYS A 666 -14.99 8.14 -11.68
CA LYS A 666 -14.77 7.32 -12.85
C LYS A 666 -15.86 6.22 -12.63
N GLY A 667 -17.08 6.46 -13.10
CA GLY A 667 -18.27 5.77 -12.56
C GLY A 667 -19.65 6.32 -12.96
N LYS A 668 -19.78 7.55 -13.47
CA LYS A 668 -21.04 8.00 -14.09
C LYS A 668 -20.94 7.93 -15.62
N THR A 669 -21.45 6.84 -16.19
CA THR A 669 -21.77 6.77 -17.62
C THR A 669 -23.05 7.58 -17.85
N ILE A 670 -22.97 8.55 -18.76
CA ILE A 670 -24.12 9.26 -19.31
C ILE A 670 -24.99 8.21 -20.02
N ILE A 671 -26.23 8.06 -19.59
CA ILE A 671 -27.27 7.43 -20.42
C ILE A 671 -27.38 8.35 -21.64
N LYS A 672 -26.92 7.87 -22.79
CA LYS A 672 -27.18 8.55 -24.06
C LYS A 672 -28.69 8.66 -24.21
N ASP A 673 -29.14 9.88 -24.50
CA ASP A 673 -30.47 10.16 -25.00
C ASP A 673 -30.84 9.13 -26.07
N LYS A 674 -31.94 8.42 -25.84
CA LYS A 674 -32.65 7.75 -26.91
C LYS A 674 -33.57 8.79 -27.54
N ASN A 675 -33.44 8.93 -28.85
CA ASN A 675 -34.43 9.53 -29.73
C ASN A 675 -35.85 9.07 -29.40
#